data_AF-A0A931WIS2-F1
#
_entry.id   AF-A0A931WIS2-F1
#
_cell.length_a   1.000
_cell.length_b   1.000
_cell.length_c   1.000
_cell.angle_alpha   90.00
_cell.angle_beta   90.00
_cell.angle_gamma   90.00
#
_symmetry.space_group_name_H-M   'P 1'
#
loop_
_entity.id
_entity.type
_entity.pdbx_description
1 polymer ?
#
loop_
_entity_poly.entity_id
_entity_poly.type
_entity_poly.pdbx_seq_one_letter_code
_entity_poly.pdbx_strand_id
1 'polypeptide(L)'
;MKQVLINYLNGDVSTEEVPIPFCKENGVLVANNCSVISPGTERGTVQLAKSNFFQKARQRPEQLKQVLQTLRQEGPIATFKKVMTRLDTLYPLGYCSSGTVIYVGQEVTGFKEGDSVVCAGEGIGSHAEVVWAPQFLCHLIPTNMKFEHAAFAPLIAIALQAVRQSECSIGDKVAVIGLGLLGLLTTQILNASGCHVIGIDIDEDRCRRAITAGAERVCLSSEKSVEQVQDFSGGYGVDAVLVMASSEDKAPLIQAGKYCREKGKVIVAGVIPTEFPRKDYWEKELTLKMARSFGPGYYDPEYTIHGHDYPFSYVRWTSGRNIQEAINLIQTGKLDPEPLITHRFRIEESKQAYESLSQSSSILGAIFEYERKVVLPPSSALNHKRIVSKKGEKPCIGWIGAGNFAQAYLLPLLKKNDEISLHTVSNSTSTSSHNAQRKFGFMKATCNVEDIMNSQEINGVFITSRHDSHAQLVENALNQNKHVFVEKPLALTKEELTGIVKTWEKHPAVLCVGYNRRYSPLSTWIKSHLKTVAGPLMLNYRINVGAMPDNHWLLDRKQGGGMTLAEVCHFVDLLIYFSSSKPTSVYAKTFGATPTEKRTNLLATICFENGSVGSISYIINSDASFPRERIEIFGRNSVAVIDNFKQASITHGGKSRRMRKWARNMGYEEEIKLVLKTFRENGPLPIPLEDLVATSLTTFKIEEALRENKPIPINLDEILNPAIL
;
A
#
# COMPACT_ATOMS: atom_id res chain seq x y z
N MET A 1 -5.48 8.28 -19.52
CA MET A 1 -4.08 8.72 -19.52
C MET A 1 -3.24 7.49 -19.72
N LYS A 2 -2.16 7.59 -20.47
CA LYS A 2 -1.26 6.47 -20.75
C LYS A 2 -0.29 6.27 -19.61
N GLN A 3 -0.09 5.00 -19.24
CA GLN A 3 0.91 4.59 -18.26
C GLN A 3 1.54 3.27 -18.68
N VAL A 4 2.86 3.15 -18.54
CA VAL A 4 3.58 1.90 -18.80
C VAL A 4 3.47 0.98 -17.59
N LEU A 5 2.93 -0.22 -17.82
CA LEU A 5 2.69 -1.22 -16.80
C LEU A 5 3.36 -2.56 -17.17
N ILE A 6 3.70 -3.35 -16.15
CA ILE A 6 4.23 -4.72 -16.29
C ILE A 6 3.32 -5.75 -15.62
N ASN A 7 3.15 -6.90 -16.26
CA ASN A 7 2.48 -8.07 -15.68
C ASN A 7 3.51 -9.10 -15.19
N TYR A 8 3.53 -9.43 -13.89
CA TYR A 8 4.47 -10.42 -13.34
C TYR A 8 4.09 -11.87 -13.64
N LEU A 9 2.91 -12.15 -14.19
CA LEU A 9 2.52 -13.49 -14.58
C LEU A 9 3.26 -13.92 -15.85
N ASN A 10 3.30 -13.06 -16.86
CA ASN A 10 3.86 -13.36 -18.19
C ASN A 10 5.10 -12.51 -18.57
N GLY A 11 5.39 -11.44 -17.83
CA GLY A 11 6.52 -10.55 -18.11
C GLY A 11 6.25 -9.53 -19.22
N ASP A 12 4.99 -9.36 -19.62
CA ASP A 12 4.61 -8.40 -20.66
C ASP A 12 4.65 -6.98 -20.12
N VAL A 13 5.25 -6.09 -20.91
CA VAL A 13 5.21 -4.64 -20.70
C VAL A 13 4.28 -4.04 -21.75
N SER A 14 3.33 -3.22 -21.29
CA SER A 14 2.34 -2.56 -22.15
C SER A 14 2.08 -1.13 -21.70
N THR A 15 1.65 -0.30 -22.65
CA THR A 15 1.08 1.02 -22.38
C THR A 15 -0.43 0.89 -22.24
N GLU A 16 -0.94 1.25 -21.07
CA GLU A 16 -2.33 1.06 -20.69
C GLU A 16 -3.02 2.42 -20.48
N GLU A 17 -4.29 2.50 -20.85
CA GLU A 17 -5.14 3.65 -20.51
C GLU A 17 -5.67 3.48 -19.09
N VAL A 18 -5.20 4.35 -18.19
CA VAL A 18 -5.56 4.37 -16.77
C VAL A 18 -6.22 5.71 -16.41
N PRO A 19 -6.99 5.79 -15.30
CA PRO A 19 -7.54 7.07 -14.86
C PRO A 19 -6.44 8.01 -14.37
N ILE A 20 -6.69 9.32 -14.48
CA ILE A 20 -5.80 10.35 -13.92
C ILE A 20 -5.77 10.19 -12.39
N PRO A 21 -4.59 10.22 -11.74
CA PRO A 21 -4.50 10.13 -10.30
C PRO A 21 -5.19 11.32 -9.62
N PHE A 22 -5.77 11.09 -8.45
CA PHE A 22 -6.36 12.17 -7.65
C PHE A 22 -5.27 12.98 -6.95
N CYS A 23 -5.40 14.31 -6.94
CA CYS A 23 -4.47 15.15 -6.19
C CYS A 23 -4.80 15.11 -4.70
N LYS A 24 -3.95 14.45 -3.91
CA LYS A 24 -4.05 14.54 -2.46
C LYS A 24 -3.55 15.89 -1.97
N GLU A 25 -3.96 16.26 -0.76
CA GLU A 25 -3.76 17.58 -0.15
C GLU A 25 -2.29 17.98 -0.02
N ASN A 26 -1.40 17.02 0.23
CA ASN A 26 0.03 17.26 0.50
C ASN A 26 0.97 16.99 -0.71
N GLY A 27 0.42 17.03 -1.93
CA GLY A 27 1.19 16.80 -3.14
C GLY A 27 0.69 17.61 -4.33
N VAL A 28 1.27 17.33 -5.48
CA VAL A 28 0.96 18.01 -6.75
C VAL A 28 0.65 17.00 -7.84
N LEU A 29 -0.22 17.36 -8.78
CA LEU A 29 -0.34 16.66 -10.05
C LEU A 29 0.61 17.27 -11.05
N VAL A 30 1.37 16.41 -11.74
CA VAL A 30 2.38 16.80 -12.71
C VAL A 30 2.08 16.12 -14.04
N ALA A 31 1.87 16.90 -15.08
CA ALA A 31 1.87 16.41 -16.45
C ALA A 31 3.32 16.20 -16.87
N ASN A 32 3.72 14.94 -17.06
CA ASN A 32 5.10 14.61 -17.41
C ASN A 32 5.43 15.14 -18.80
N ASN A 33 6.63 15.70 -18.92
CA ASN A 33 7.27 16.07 -20.17
C ASN A 33 8.24 14.97 -20.60
N CYS A 34 8.99 14.42 -19.64
CA CYS A 34 9.95 13.35 -19.84
C CYS A 34 9.95 12.40 -18.62
N SER A 35 10.34 11.15 -18.85
CA SER A 35 10.75 10.24 -17.77
C SER A 35 11.92 9.39 -18.23
N VAL A 36 12.81 9.04 -17.29
CA VAL A 36 14.04 8.31 -17.61
C VAL A 36 13.93 6.85 -17.21
N ILE A 37 14.23 5.98 -18.17
CA ILE A 37 14.36 4.55 -17.95
C ILE A 37 15.76 4.29 -17.41
N SER A 38 15.85 3.61 -16.27
CA SER A 38 17.11 3.16 -15.69
C SER A 38 17.34 1.68 -16.02
N PRO A 39 18.22 1.35 -16.98
CA PRO A 39 18.35 -0.02 -17.48
C PRO A 39 18.72 -1.03 -16.40
N GLY A 40 19.49 -0.65 -15.38
CA GLY A 40 19.89 -1.56 -14.30
C GLY A 40 18.67 -2.09 -13.52
N THR A 41 17.90 -1.18 -12.92
CA THR A 41 16.75 -1.52 -12.09
C THR A 41 15.61 -2.12 -12.91
N GLU A 42 15.32 -1.54 -14.07
CA GLU A 42 14.14 -1.93 -14.83
C GLU A 42 14.33 -3.20 -15.64
N ARG A 43 15.54 -3.46 -16.17
CA ARG A 43 15.88 -4.77 -16.76
C ARG A 43 15.74 -5.88 -15.71
N GLY A 44 16.21 -5.66 -14.49
CA GLY A 44 16.05 -6.61 -13.39
C GLY A 44 14.57 -6.89 -13.06
N THR A 45 13.74 -5.84 -13.09
CA THR A 45 12.28 -5.96 -12.89
C THR A 45 11.62 -6.80 -13.99
N VAL A 46 11.95 -6.54 -15.26
CA VAL A 46 11.43 -7.30 -16.41
C VAL A 46 11.93 -8.75 -16.39
N GLN A 47 13.21 -8.98 -16.08
CA GLN A 47 13.79 -10.31 -16.01
C GLN A 47 13.14 -11.15 -14.90
N LEU A 48 12.92 -10.56 -13.72
CA LEU A 48 12.17 -11.20 -12.64
C LEU A 48 10.73 -11.52 -13.08
N ALA A 49 10.07 -10.63 -13.80
CA ALA A 49 8.71 -10.88 -14.31
C ALA A 49 8.67 -12.04 -15.33
N LYS A 50 9.70 -12.18 -16.18
CA LYS A 50 9.84 -13.28 -17.15
C LYS A 50 10.32 -14.60 -16.53
N SER A 51 10.84 -14.58 -15.30
CA SER A 51 11.36 -15.77 -14.63
C SER A 51 10.27 -16.78 -14.24
N ASN A 52 10.65 -18.05 -14.07
CA ASN A 52 9.69 -19.09 -13.68
C ASN A 52 9.28 -18.98 -12.19
N PHE A 53 8.22 -19.67 -11.78
CA PHE A 53 7.70 -19.57 -10.41
C PHE A 53 8.73 -19.94 -9.33
N PHE A 54 9.63 -20.88 -9.61
CA PHE A 54 10.68 -21.28 -8.68
C PHE A 54 11.71 -20.16 -8.47
N GLN A 55 12.15 -19.51 -9.56
CA GLN A 55 13.04 -18.36 -9.51
C GLN A 55 12.39 -17.18 -8.77
N LYS A 56 11.12 -16.87 -9.07
CA LYS A 56 10.35 -15.84 -8.35
C LYS A 56 10.26 -16.12 -6.85
N ALA A 57 10.03 -17.38 -6.47
CA ALA A 57 9.98 -17.80 -5.08
C ALA A 57 11.36 -17.70 -4.39
N ARG A 58 12.43 -18.12 -5.06
CA ARG A 58 13.81 -18.05 -4.55
C ARG A 58 14.26 -16.62 -4.30
N GLN A 59 13.92 -15.69 -5.20
CA GLN A 59 14.26 -14.27 -5.06
C GLN A 59 13.37 -13.53 -4.04
N ARG A 60 12.27 -14.14 -3.57
CA ARG A 60 11.31 -13.53 -2.63
C ARG A 60 10.94 -14.50 -1.49
N PRO A 61 11.90 -14.86 -0.60
CA PRO A 61 11.70 -15.88 0.43
C PRO A 61 10.58 -15.54 1.43
N GLU A 62 10.40 -14.26 1.75
CA GLU A 62 9.31 -13.82 2.64
C GLU A 62 7.92 -14.01 2.00
N GLN A 63 7.79 -13.80 0.69
CA GLN A 63 6.54 -14.08 -0.01
C GLN A 63 6.25 -15.59 -0.05
N LEU A 64 7.28 -16.43 -0.17
CA LEU A 64 7.12 -17.88 -0.09
C LEU A 64 6.59 -18.32 1.29
N LYS A 65 7.10 -17.74 2.39
CA LYS A 65 6.58 -17.99 3.74
C LYS A 65 5.08 -17.64 3.84
N GLN A 66 4.68 -16.49 3.29
CA GLN A 66 3.27 -16.06 3.25
C GLN A 66 2.38 -17.04 2.45
N VAL A 67 2.89 -17.56 1.33
CA VAL A 67 2.18 -18.55 0.51
C VAL A 67 1.99 -19.86 1.29
N LEU A 68 3.04 -20.37 1.96
CA LEU A 68 2.95 -21.58 2.78
C LEU A 68 2.00 -21.42 3.96
N GLN A 69 1.98 -20.24 4.59
CA GLN A 69 1.02 -19.91 5.65
C GLN A 69 -0.42 -19.91 5.12
N THR A 70 -0.65 -19.25 3.98
CA THR A 70 -1.96 -19.20 3.33
C THR A 70 -2.44 -20.60 2.94
N LEU A 71 -1.54 -21.45 2.44
CA LEU A 71 -1.81 -22.85 2.10
C LEU A 71 -2.33 -23.64 3.30
N ARG A 72 -1.69 -23.48 4.47
CA ARG A 72 -2.12 -24.14 5.71
C ARG A 72 -3.47 -23.63 6.22
N GLN A 73 -3.73 -22.32 6.10
CA GLN A 73 -4.93 -21.68 6.66
C GLN A 73 -6.18 -21.83 5.77
N GLU A 74 -6.01 -21.68 4.45
CA GLU A 74 -7.11 -21.56 3.48
C GLU A 74 -7.16 -22.71 2.46
N GLY A 75 -6.11 -23.54 2.40
CA GLY A 75 -6.02 -24.68 1.49
C GLY A 75 -5.46 -24.34 0.09
N PRO A 76 -5.24 -25.36 -0.75
CA PRO A 76 -4.49 -25.24 -2.00
C PRO A 76 -5.21 -24.40 -3.07
N ILE A 77 -6.51 -24.60 -3.26
CA ILE A 77 -7.29 -23.91 -4.30
C ILE A 77 -7.34 -22.40 -4.04
N ALA A 78 -7.60 -21.98 -2.80
CA ALA A 78 -7.65 -20.57 -2.42
C ALA A 78 -6.27 -19.90 -2.54
N THR A 79 -5.22 -20.61 -2.10
CA THR A 79 -3.84 -20.13 -2.21
C THR A 79 -3.42 -19.94 -3.66
N PHE A 80 -3.69 -20.92 -4.52
CA PHE A 80 -3.40 -20.83 -5.95
C PHE A 80 -4.09 -19.61 -6.60
N LYS A 81 -5.39 -19.41 -6.32
CA LYS A 81 -6.15 -18.24 -6.81
C LYS A 81 -5.54 -16.92 -6.34
N LYS A 82 -5.11 -16.83 -5.07
CA LYS A 82 -4.46 -15.64 -4.51
C LYS A 82 -3.12 -15.34 -5.17
N VAL A 83 -2.28 -16.36 -5.36
CA VAL A 83 -0.97 -16.22 -6.02
C VAL A 83 -1.16 -15.79 -7.47
N MET A 84 -2.03 -16.46 -8.23
CA MET A 84 -2.30 -16.11 -9.63
C MET A 84 -2.87 -14.70 -9.76
N THR A 85 -3.81 -14.32 -8.88
CA THR A 85 -4.33 -12.95 -8.81
C THR A 85 -3.21 -11.92 -8.64
N ARG A 86 -2.27 -12.16 -7.72
CA ARG A 86 -1.21 -11.20 -7.41
C ARG A 86 -0.19 -11.07 -8.54
N LEU A 87 0.07 -12.17 -9.24
CA LEU A 87 0.99 -12.19 -10.39
C LEU A 87 0.37 -11.56 -11.63
N ASP A 88 -0.93 -11.77 -11.87
CA ASP A 88 -1.66 -11.17 -13.00
C ASP A 88 -1.95 -9.66 -12.82
N THR A 89 -1.76 -9.14 -11.60
CA THR A 89 -1.89 -7.70 -11.32
C THR A 89 -0.83 -6.93 -12.10
N LEU A 90 -1.24 -5.83 -12.75
CA LEU A 90 -0.32 -4.91 -13.42
C LEU A 90 0.36 -3.99 -12.40
N TYR A 91 1.64 -3.72 -12.59
CA TYR A 91 2.45 -2.84 -11.75
C TYR A 91 3.04 -1.70 -12.57
N PRO A 92 3.11 -0.48 -12.02
CA PRO A 92 3.70 0.65 -12.73
C PRO A 92 5.21 0.51 -12.88
N LEU A 93 5.74 0.91 -14.04
CA LEU A 93 7.17 1.09 -14.27
C LEU A 93 7.55 2.57 -14.15
N GLY A 94 8.85 2.82 -13.97
CA GLY A 94 9.42 4.15 -13.80
C GLY A 94 9.35 4.69 -12.38
N TYR A 95 10.34 5.50 -12.04
CA TYR A 95 10.48 6.15 -10.73
C TYR A 95 11.20 7.51 -10.79
N CYS A 96 11.43 8.03 -11.99
CA CYS A 96 12.13 9.29 -12.26
C CYS A 96 11.43 10.00 -13.42
N SER A 97 10.74 11.11 -13.14
CA SER A 97 10.06 11.91 -14.17
C SER A 97 10.24 13.40 -13.96
N SER A 98 10.03 14.19 -15.00
CA SER A 98 10.01 15.64 -14.94
C SER A 98 8.87 16.17 -15.81
N GLY A 99 8.26 17.27 -15.37
CA GLY A 99 7.06 17.77 -16.00
C GLY A 99 6.59 19.11 -15.46
N THR A 100 5.37 19.46 -15.81
CA THR A 100 4.75 20.73 -15.41
C THR A 100 3.64 20.47 -14.39
N VAL A 101 3.63 21.22 -13.29
CA VAL A 101 2.55 21.16 -12.29
C VAL A 101 1.23 21.63 -12.93
N ILE A 102 0.20 20.79 -12.84
CA ILE A 102 -1.14 21.08 -13.38
C ILE A 102 -2.21 21.26 -12.30
N TYR A 103 -1.91 20.86 -11.06
CA TYR A 103 -2.78 21.09 -9.90
C TYR A 103 -1.96 20.98 -8.61
N VAL A 104 -2.28 21.80 -7.62
CA VAL A 104 -1.60 21.84 -6.31
C VAL A 104 -2.57 21.48 -5.19
N GLY A 105 -2.18 20.52 -4.34
CA GLY A 105 -2.94 20.14 -3.15
C GLY A 105 -3.00 21.27 -2.12
N GLN A 106 -4.06 21.29 -1.31
CA GLN A 106 -4.36 22.41 -0.40
C GLN A 106 -3.32 22.66 0.69
N GLU A 107 -2.58 21.62 1.12
CA GLU A 107 -1.54 21.73 2.16
C GLU A 107 -0.16 22.11 1.58
N VAL A 108 -0.03 22.19 0.26
CA VAL A 108 1.24 22.47 -0.42
C VAL A 108 1.44 23.97 -0.58
N THR A 109 2.57 24.47 -0.09
CA THR A 109 2.92 25.90 -0.17
C THR A 109 4.11 26.20 -1.09
N GLY A 110 4.89 25.19 -1.47
CA GLY A 110 6.16 25.36 -2.21
C GLY A 110 6.05 25.35 -3.74
N PHE A 111 4.85 25.17 -4.30
CA PHE A 111 4.63 25.00 -5.74
C PHE A 111 3.40 25.78 -6.21
N LYS A 112 3.37 26.15 -7.48
CA LYS A 112 2.21 26.69 -8.19
C LYS A 112 1.98 25.96 -9.51
N GLU A 113 0.75 26.04 -10.02
CA GLU A 113 0.44 25.57 -11.37
C GLU A 113 1.32 26.27 -12.42
N GLY A 114 1.82 25.49 -13.38
CA GLY A 114 2.78 25.93 -14.39
C GLY A 114 4.25 25.81 -13.98
N ASP A 115 4.57 25.49 -12.72
CA ASP A 115 5.95 25.23 -12.33
C ASP A 115 6.52 23.99 -13.02
N SER A 116 7.76 24.07 -13.47
CA SER A 116 8.53 22.91 -13.94
C SER A 116 9.11 22.17 -12.74
N VAL A 117 8.86 20.87 -12.64
CA VAL A 117 9.27 20.06 -11.48
C VAL A 117 9.82 18.68 -11.88
N VAL A 118 10.69 18.14 -11.04
CA VAL A 118 11.12 16.74 -11.06
C VAL A 118 10.37 15.96 -9.99
N CYS A 119 9.99 14.72 -10.28
CA CYS A 119 9.32 13.80 -9.36
C CYS A 119 10.13 12.51 -9.21
N ALA A 120 10.18 11.98 -7.98
CA ALA A 120 10.97 10.81 -7.64
C ALA A 120 10.17 9.77 -6.84
N GLY A 121 10.45 8.49 -7.11
CA GLY A 121 9.96 7.38 -6.31
C GLY A 121 9.10 6.39 -7.08
N GLU A 122 9.10 5.14 -6.62
CA GLU A 122 8.32 4.05 -7.20
C GLU A 122 6.82 4.36 -7.08
N GLY A 123 6.09 4.28 -8.19
CA GLY A 123 4.68 4.66 -8.25
C GLY A 123 4.41 6.17 -8.14
N ILE A 124 5.46 6.99 -8.09
CA ILE A 124 5.41 8.47 -8.04
C ILE A 124 5.99 9.03 -9.34
N GLY A 125 7.30 8.88 -9.58
CA GLY A 125 7.97 9.29 -10.82
C GLY A 125 7.76 8.29 -11.97
N SER A 126 6.56 7.72 -12.08
CA SER A 126 6.28 6.63 -13.02
C SER A 126 6.29 7.07 -14.49
N HIS A 127 6.48 6.10 -15.38
CA HIS A 127 6.32 6.28 -16.82
C HIS A 127 4.83 6.43 -17.16
N ALA A 128 4.28 7.62 -16.91
CA ALA A 128 2.88 7.96 -17.12
C ALA A 128 2.76 9.40 -17.64
N GLU A 129 1.67 9.72 -18.35
CA GLU A 129 1.40 11.09 -18.80
C GLU A 129 1.16 12.05 -17.62
N VAL A 130 0.53 11.58 -16.54
CA VAL A 130 0.29 12.36 -15.33
C VAL A 130 0.69 11.55 -14.11
N VAL A 131 1.35 12.19 -13.16
CA VAL A 131 1.70 11.60 -11.87
C VAL A 131 1.24 12.49 -10.72
N TRP A 132 0.92 11.86 -9.58
CA TRP A 132 0.79 12.57 -8.32
C TRP A 132 2.09 12.40 -7.53
N ALA A 133 2.68 13.51 -7.09
CA ALA A 133 3.92 13.51 -6.31
C ALA A 133 3.72 14.21 -4.96
N PRO A 134 4.09 13.57 -3.83
CA PRO A 134 4.11 14.25 -2.54
C PRO A 134 5.19 15.33 -2.55
N GLN A 135 4.96 16.41 -1.81
CA GLN A 135 5.79 17.62 -1.88
C GLN A 135 7.30 17.39 -1.71
N PHE A 136 7.70 16.43 -0.87
CA PHE A 136 9.12 16.16 -0.57
C PHE A 136 9.81 15.15 -1.48
N LEU A 137 9.07 14.63 -2.46
CA LEU A 137 9.60 13.87 -3.59
C LEU A 137 9.38 14.61 -4.91
N CYS A 138 9.11 15.92 -4.82
CA CYS A 138 8.95 16.84 -5.94
C CYS A 138 9.88 18.05 -5.73
N HIS A 139 10.55 18.54 -6.78
CA HIS A 139 11.43 19.72 -6.68
C HIS A 139 11.36 20.59 -7.93
N LEU A 140 11.49 21.91 -7.76
CA LEU A 140 11.51 22.87 -8.86
C LEU A 140 12.71 22.67 -9.79
N ILE A 141 12.46 22.86 -11.08
CA ILE A 141 13.45 22.87 -12.15
C ILE A 141 13.71 24.33 -12.57
N PRO A 142 14.98 24.77 -12.68
CA PRO A 142 15.32 26.08 -13.21
C PRO A 142 14.83 26.28 -14.66
N THR A 143 14.45 27.50 -15.03
CA THR A 143 13.84 27.82 -16.34
C THR A 143 14.64 27.38 -17.56
N ASN A 144 15.97 27.30 -17.45
CA ASN A 144 16.87 26.99 -18.56
C ASN A 144 17.31 25.53 -18.62
N MET A 145 16.80 24.66 -17.74
CA MET A 145 17.16 23.24 -17.71
C MET A 145 16.19 22.42 -18.57
N LYS A 146 16.73 21.53 -19.41
CA LYS A 146 15.91 20.59 -20.18
C LYS A 146 15.21 19.60 -19.23
N PHE A 147 13.95 19.28 -19.51
CA PHE A 147 13.21 18.25 -18.77
C PHE A 147 13.93 16.90 -18.76
N GLU A 148 14.52 16.50 -19.89
CA GLU A 148 15.30 15.27 -20.00
C GLU A 148 16.43 15.22 -18.96
N HIS A 149 17.16 16.31 -18.78
CA HIS A 149 18.26 16.40 -17.80
C HIS A 149 17.72 16.36 -16.38
N ALA A 150 16.66 17.12 -16.10
CA ALA A 150 16.02 17.14 -14.79
C ALA A 150 15.48 15.75 -14.37
N ALA A 151 15.02 14.92 -15.32
CA ALA A 151 14.56 13.57 -15.03
C ALA A 151 15.67 12.66 -14.46
N PHE A 152 16.95 12.97 -14.68
CA PHE A 152 18.07 12.24 -14.05
C PHE A 152 18.33 12.66 -12.61
N ALA A 153 17.76 13.76 -12.11
CA ALA A 153 18.06 14.25 -10.76
C ALA A 153 17.82 13.20 -9.65
N PRO A 154 16.79 12.34 -9.69
CA PRO A 154 16.65 11.27 -8.69
C PRO A 154 17.72 10.17 -8.84
N LEU A 155 18.20 9.88 -10.05
CA LEU A 155 19.31 8.93 -10.27
C LEU A 155 20.62 9.51 -9.74
N ILE A 156 20.84 10.81 -9.94
CA ILE A 156 21.97 11.55 -9.36
C ILE A 156 21.85 11.57 -7.83
N ALA A 157 20.65 11.73 -7.27
CA ALA A 157 20.42 11.66 -5.82
C ALA A 157 20.84 10.30 -5.23
N ILE A 158 20.64 9.19 -5.95
CA ILE A 158 21.14 7.87 -5.55
C ILE A 158 22.67 7.85 -5.51
N ALA A 159 23.32 8.34 -6.56
CA ALA A 159 24.78 8.42 -6.63
C ALA A 159 25.36 9.36 -5.55
N LEU A 160 24.76 10.53 -5.34
CA LEU A 160 25.08 11.49 -4.29
C LEU A 160 25.00 10.85 -2.91
N GLN A 161 23.95 10.09 -2.64
CA GLN A 161 23.80 9.41 -1.37
C GLN A 161 24.92 8.40 -1.14
N ALA A 162 25.34 7.65 -2.17
CA ALA A 162 26.46 6.72 -2.05
C ALA A 162 27.79 7.45 -1.77
N VAL A 163 28.08 8.55 -2.48
CA VAL A 163 29.26 9.39 -2.24
C VAL A 163 29.23 9.99 -0.82
N ARG A 164 28.07 10.42 -0.33
CA ARG A 164 27.94 10.91 1.06
C ARG A 164 28.20 9.82 2.09
N GLN A 165 27.83 8.58 1.81
CA GLN A 165 28.11 7.46 2.72
C GLN A 165 29.57 7.03 2.73
N SER A 166 30.33 7.29 1.65
CA SER A 166 31.79 7.09 1.66
C SER A 166 32.51 8.11 2.54
N GLU A 167 31.91 9.29 2.72
CA GLU A 167 32.51 10.42 3.46
C GLU A 167 33.90 10.75 2.89
N CYS A 168 34.05 10.64 1.56
CA CYS A 168 35.28 11.02 0.89
C CYS A 168 35.46 12.54 0.89
N SER A 169 36.71 12.96 0.89
CA SER A 169 37.14 14.36 0.85
C SER A 169 38.00 14.64 -0.38
N ILE A 170 38.29 15.92 -0.61
CA ILE A 170 39.21 16.38 -1.65
C ILE A 170 40.55 15.65 -1.49
N GLY A 171 41.06 15.07 -2.58
CA GLY A 171 42.32 14.33 -2.62
C GLY A 171 42.21 12.82 -2.32
N ASP A 172 41.05 12.32 -1.86
CA ASP A 172 40.86 10.89 -1.65
C ASP A 172 40.89 10.12 -2.98
N LYS A 173 41.47 8.92 -2.97
CA LYS A 173 41.47 8.01 -4.12
C LYS A 173 40.30 7.05 -4.00
N VAL A 174 39.46 6.98 -5.03
CA VAL A 174 38.19 6.26 -4.98
C VAL A 174 38.03 5.33 -6.18
N ALA A 175 37.63 4.09 -5.93
CA ALA A 175 37.28 3.14 -6.97
C ALA A 175 35.75 3.06 -7.17
N VAL A 176 35.29 3.08 -8.42
CA VAL A 176 33.87 2.88 -8.77
C VAL A 176 33.73 1.56 -9.53
N ILE A 177 33.05 0.58 -8.95
CA ILE A 177 32.77 -0.72 -9.58
C ILE A 177 31.38 -0.70 -10.22
N GLY A 178 31.32 -0.96 -11.51
CA GLY A 178 30.10 -0.95 -12.33
C GLY A 178 29.84 0.42 -12.92
N LEU A 179 30.39 0.67 -14.11
CA LEU A 179 30.34 1.91 -14.89
C LEU A 179 29.12 1.95 -15.83
N GLY A 180 27.98 1.43 -15.37
CA GLY A 180 26.68 1.71 -15.98
C GLY A 180 26.22 3.14 -15.68
N LEU A 181 24.91 3.41 -15.81
CA LEU A 181 24.34 4.74 -15.57
C LEU A 181 24.72 5.31 -14.19
N LEU A 182 24.49 4.56 -13.11
CA LEU A 182 24.80 5.04 -11.75
C LEU A 182 26.31 5.19 -11.50
N GLY A 183 27.11 4.30 -12.08
CA GLY A 183 28.57 4.37 -12.00
C GLY A 183 29.13 5.62 -12.64
N LEU A 184 28.69 5.93 -13.87
CA LEU A 184 29.13 7.13 -14.59
C LEU A 184 28.70 8.41 -13.87
N LEU A 185 27.46 8.47 -13.34
CA LEU A 185 27.03 9.59 -12.50
C LEU A 185 27.88 9.72 -11.23
N THR A 186 28.20 8.61 -10.58
CA THR A 186 29.06 8.57 -9.39
C THR A 186 30.46 9.08 -9.71
N THR A 187 31.05 8.67 -10.83
CA THR A 187 32.36 9.14 -11.30
C THR A 187 32.37 10.66 -11.46
N GLN A 188 31.36 11.23 -12.14
CA GLN A 188 31.27 12.68 -12.30
C GLN A 188 31.15 13.41 -10.95
N ILE A 189 30.34 12.89 -10.01
CA ILE A 189 30.18 13.48 -8.68
C ILE A 189 31.49 13.46 -7.88
N LEU A 190 32.20 12.33 -7.89
CA LEU A 190 33.48 12.19 -7.19
C LEU A 190 34.54 13.14 -7.76
N ASN A 191 34.64 13.22 -9.08
CA ASN A 191 35.53 14.17 -9.75
C ASN A 191 35.16 15.63 -9.39
N ALA A 192 33.86 15.98 -9.41
CA ALA A 192 33.38 17.30 -9.00
C ALA A 192 33.60 17.60 -7.51
N SER A 193 33.80 16.56 -6.68
CA SER A 193 34.13 16.67 -5.25
C SER A 193 35.64 16.76 -4.99
N GLY A 194 36.48 16.70 -6.04
CA GLY A 194 37.94 16.76 -5.94
C GLY A 194 38.59 15.43 -5.56
N CYS A 195 37.90 14.30 -5.72
CA CYS A 195 38.47 12.97 -5.52
C CYS A 195 39.16 12.47 -6.79
N HIS A 196 40.20 11.65 -6.63
CA HIS A 196 40.88 10.95 -7.72
C HIS A 196 40.18 9.62 -8.00
N VAL A 197 39.64 9.43 -9.21
CA VAL A 197 38.74 8.28 -9.49
C VAL A 197 39.38 7.25 -10.41
N ILE A 198 39.32 5.98 -10.01
CA ILE A 198 39.54 4.82 -10.89
C ILE A 198 38.22 4.08 -11.16
N GLY A 199 37.86 3.93 -12.44
CA GLY A 199 36.64 3.23 -12.85
C GLY A 199 36.89 1.76 -13.21
N ILE A 200 36.02 0.86 -12.77
CA ILE A 200 36.13 -0.59 -13.02
C ILE A 200 34.82 -1.15 -13.58
N ASP A 201 34.85 -1.76 -14.77
CA ASP A 201 33.72 -2.47 -15.35
C ASP A 201 34.19 -3.71 -16.13
N ILE A 202 33.27 -4.61 -16.47
CA ILE A 202 33.53 -5.74 -17.36
C ILE A 202 33.47 -5.33 -18.84
N ASP A 203 32.84 -4.19 -19.14
CA ASP A 203 32.62 -3.67 -20.49
C ASP A 203 33.61 -2.54 -20.80
N GLU A 204 34.39 -2.73 -21.87
CA GLU A 204 35.43 -1.79 -22.30
C GLU A 204 34.87 -0.44 -22.76
N ASP A 205 33.69 -0.41 -23.39
CA ASP A 205 33.04 0.83 -23.81
C ASP A 205 32.64 1.68 -22.60
N ARG A 206 32.17 1.02 -21.52
CA ARG A 206 31.85 1.71 -20.26
C ARG A 206 33.09 2.26 -19.57
N CYS A 207 34.19 1.52 -19.56
CA CYS A 207 35.48 2.02 -19.11
C CYS A 207 35.90 3.26 -19.90
N ARG A 208 35.81 3.23 -21.23
CA ARG A 208 36.13 4.40 -22.08
C ARG A 208 35.27 5.62 -21.74
N ARG A 209 33.97 5.43 -21.51
CA ARG A 209 33.05 6.51 -21.12
C ARG A 209 33.35 7.07 -19.74
N ALA A 210 33.86 6.26 -18.80
CA ALA A 210 34.21 6.74 -17.47
C ALA A 210 35.37 7.75 -17.48
N ILE A 211 36.31 7.63 -18.42
CA ILE A 211 37.35 8.67 -18.63
C ILE A 211 36.68 10.01 -19.00
N THR A 212 35.72 9.99 -19.92
CA THR A 212 34.95 11.19 -20.30
C THR A 212 34.11 11.73 -19.12
N ALA A 213 33.67 10.84 -18.22
CA ALA A 213 32.95 11.20 -17.00
C ALA A 213 33.86 11.74 -15.88
N GLY A 214 35.19 11.82 -16.09
CA GLY A 214 36.14 12.36 -15.13
C GLY A 214 36.92 11.31 -14.32
N ALA A 215 36.91 10.04 -14.71
CA ALA A 215 37.86 9.07 -14.16
C ALA A 215 39.28 9.37 -14.69
N GLU A 216 40.27 9.31 -13.80
CA GLU A 216 41.68 9.48 -14.16
C GLU A 216 42.26 8.21 -14.77
N ARG A 217 41.76 7.06 -14.30
CA ARG A 217 42.16 5.75 -14.78
C ARG A 217 40.95 4.83 -14.85
N VAL A 218 41.00 3.86 -15.75
CA VAL A 218 39.99 2.80 -15.84
C VAL A 218 40.64 1.45 -16.04
N CYS A 219 39.97 0.40 -15.60
CA CYS A 219 40.42 -0.96 -15.83
C CYS A 219 39.27 -1.95 -16.01
N LEU A 220 39.55 -3.04 -16.74
CA LEU A 220 38.63 -4.16 -16.86
C LEU A 220 38.64 -4.99 -15.56
N SER A 221 37.44 -5.32 -15.08
CA SER A 221 37.25 -6.19 -13.93
C SER A 221 37.84 -7.59 -14.22
N SER A 222 38.94 -7.89 -13.55
CA SER A 222 39.75 -9.10 -13.72
C SER A 222 40.66 -9.30 -12.52
N GLU A 223 41.42 -10.39 -12.43
CA GLU A 223 42.42 -10.54 -11.36
C GLU A 223 43.50 -9.45 -11.40
N LYS A 224 43.87 -8.98 -12.59
CA LYS A 224 44.86 -7.91 -12.81
C LYS A 224 44.39 -6.52 -12.35
N SER A 225 43.09 -6.32 -12.20
CA SER A 225 42.55 -5.04 -11.73
C SER A 225 43.06 -4.66 -10.33
N VAL A 226 43.39 -5.65 -9.49
CA VAL A 226 43.96 -5.40 -8.15
C VAL A 226 45.31 -4.69 -8.26
N GLU A 227 46.21 -5.19 -9.13
CA GLU A 227 47.51 -4.57 -9.36
C GLU A 227 47.39 -3.15 -9.92
N GLN A 228 46.42 -2.92 -10.81
CA GLN A 228 46.19 -1.60 -11.42
C GLN A 228 45.61 -0.58 -10.43
N VAL A 229 44.73 -1.03 -9.53
CA VAL A 229 44.24 -0.21 -8.41
C VAL A 229 45.37 0.08 -7.42
N GLN A 230 46.24 -0.90 -7.16
CA GLN A 230 47.41 -0.71 -6.31
C GLN A 230 48.35 0.33 -6.92
N ASP A 231 48.69 0.22 -8.20
CA ASP A 231 49.50 1.21 -8.92
C ASP A 231 48.89 2.63 -8.85
N PHE A 232 47.58 2.76 -9.15
CA PHE A 232 46.86 4.03 -9.02
C PHE A 232 46.91 4.62 -7.61
N SER A 233 46.81 3.75 -6.59
CA SER A 233 46.85 4.17 -5.20
C SER A 233 48.25 4.47 -4.66
N GLY A 234 49.32 4.10 -5.37
CA GLY A 234 50.69 4.16 -4.86
C GLY A 234 51.04 3.00 -3.92
N GLY A 235 50.37 1.85 -4.07
CA GLY A 235 50.61 0.62 -3.30
C GLY A 235 49.83 0.50 -1.99
N TYR A 236 48.94 1.46 -1.67
CA TYR A 236 48.20 1.48 -0.41
C TYR A 236 46.77 0.91 -0.51
N GLY A 237 46.18 0.86 -1.71
CA GLY A 237 44.75 0.71 -1.94
C GLY A 237 43.99 2.04 -1.90
N VAL A 238 42.73 2.03 -2.32
CA VAL A 238 41.87 3.23 -2.37
C VAL A 238 41.18 3.50 -1.04
N ASP A 239 40.89 4.77 -0.76
CA ASP A 239 40.18 5.23 0.46
C ASP A 239 38.76 4.69 0.55
N ALA A 240 38.08 4.63 -0.60
CA ALA A 240 36.75 4.07 -0.71
C ALA A 240 36.52 3.34 -2.03
N VAL A 241 35.63 2.35 -1.98
CA VAL A 241 35.10 1.64 -3.14
C VAL A 241 33.58 1.80 -3.16
N LEU A 242 33.04 2.37 -4.24
CA LEU A 242 31.60 2.49 -4.45
C LEU A 242 31.15 1.41 -5.45
N VAL A 243 30.31 0.50 -4.97
CA VAL A 243 29.78 -0.63 -5.75
C VAL A 243 28.42 -0.25 -6.32
N MET A 244 28.42 0.10 -7.61
CA MET A 244 27.28 0.54 -8.41
C MET A 244 26.76 -0.55 -9.36
N ALA A 245 27.44 -1.70 -9.40
CA ALA A 245 27.07 -2.84 -10.23
C ALA A 245 25.74 -3.49 -9.81
N SER A 246 25.01 -4.01 -10.79
CA SER A 246 23.91 -4.95 -10.57
C SER A 246 24.34 -6.31 -11.10
N SER A 247 24.46 -7.31 -10.23
CA SER A 247 24.99 -8.64 -10.57
C SER A 247 24.41 -9.73 -9.67
N GLU A 248 24.32 -10.96 -10.18
CA GLU A 248 24.03 -12.15 -9.37
C GLU A 248 25.31 -12.73 -8.72
N ASP A 249 26.49 -12.24 -9.12
CA ASP A 249 27.79 -12.65 -8.59
C ASP A 249 28.23 -11.74 -7.44
N LYS A 250 28.89 -12.32 -6.43
CA LYS A 250 29.54 -11.63 -5.31
C LYS A 250 30.91 -11.03 -5.65
N ALA A 251 31.44 -11.29 -6.85
CA ALA A 251 32.73 -10.79 -7.32
C ALA A 251 32.94 -9.28 -7.09
N PRO A 252 31.96 -8.37 -7.32
CA PRO A 252 32.13 -6.95 -7.03
C PRO A 252 32.48 -6.65 -5.57
N LEU A 253 31.86 -7.37 -4.62
CA LEU A 253 32.09 -7.16 -3.19
C LEU A 253 33.41 -7.76 -2.72
N ILE A 254 33.83 -8.88 -3.33
CA ILE A 254 35.17 -9.47 -3.12
C ILE A 254 36.25 -8.52 -3.61
N GLN A 255 36.11 -8.03 -4.85
CA GLN A 255 37.04 -7.08 -5.46
C GLN A 255 37.15 -5.79 -4.64
N ALA A 256 36.02 -5.26 -4.16
CA ALA A 256 36.02 -4.08 -3.31
C ALA A 256 36.90 -4.25 -2.06
N GLY A 257 36.85 -5.40 -1.38
CA GLY A 257 37.72 -5.68 -0.23
C GLY A 257 39.21 -5.71 -0.59
N LYS A 258 39.55 -6.18 -1.78
CA LYS A 258 40.93 -6.22 -2.28
C LYS A 258 41.46 -4.83 -2.66
N TYR A 259 40.61 -3.99 -3.25
CA TYR A 259 40.95 -2.64 -3.70
C TYR A 259 41.13 -1.65 -2.55
N CYS A 260 40.34 -1.78 -1.49
CA CYS A 260 40.42 -0.88 -0.33
C CYS A 260 41.78 -0.96 0.37
N ARG A 261 42.25 0.19 0.84
CA ARG A 261 43.31 0.27 1.86
C ARG A 261 42.83 -0.20 3.22
N GLU A 262 43.75 -0.38 4.16
CA GLU A 262 43.41 -0.55 5.58
C GLU A 262 42.55 0.62 6.08
N LYS A 263 41.49 0.31 6.84
CA LYS A 263 40.45 1.22 7.34
C LYS A 263 39.68 1.95 6.24
N GLY A 264 39.71 1.41 5.02
CA GLY A 264 38.93 1.91 3.89
C GLY A 264 37.43 1.58 4.00
N LYS A 265 36.63 2.19 3.12
CA LYS A 265 35.17 2.06 3.13
C LYS A 265 34.67 1.40 1.85
N VAL A 266 33.75 0.45 1.97
CA VAL A 266 33.02 -0.14 0.86
C VAL A 266 31.56 0.30 0.97
N ILE A 267 31.06 0.99 -0.05
CA ILE A 267 29.68 1.50 -0.12
C ILE A 267 28.95 0.75 -1.22
N VAL A 268 27.86 0.07 -0.86
CA VAL A 268 27.04 -0.68 -1.80
C VAL A 268 25.76 0.10 -2.08
N ALA A 269 25.55 0.47 -3.35
CA ALA A 269 24.32 1.09 -3.84
C ALA A 269 23.64 0.27 -4.95
N GLY A 270 24.40 -0.57 -5.65
CA GLY A 270 23.89 -1.52 -6.63
C GLY A 270 23.26 -2.77 -6.02
N VAL A 271 22.66 -3.62 -6.87
CA VAL A 271 21.98 -4.86 -6.46
C VAL A 271 22.92 -6.04 -6.66
N ILE A 272 23.52 -6.51 -5.56
CA ILE A 272 24.45 -7.65 -5.54
C ILE A 272 24.21 -8.55 -4.32
N PRO A 273 24.67 -9.81 -4.34
CA PRO A 273 24.76 -10.62 -3.12
C PRO A 273 25.62 -9.92 -2.06
N THR A 274 25.15 -9.92 -0.81
CA THR A 274 25.79 -9.23 0.33
C THR A 274 26.70 -10.14 1.16
N GLU A 275 27.12 -11.26 0.59
CA GLU A 275 28.11 -12.18 1.18
C GLU A 275 29.53 -11.67 0.89
N PHE A 276 30.22 -11.14 1.91
CA PHE A 276 31.58 -10.60 1.77
C PHE A 276 32.67 -11.53 2.32
N PRO A 277 33.89 -11.51 1.75
CA PRO A 277 35.00 -12.33 2.23
C PRO A 277 35.50 -11.81 3.58
N ARG A 278 35.21 -12.53 4.67
CA ARG A 278 35.58 -12.13 6.03
C ARG A 278 37.05 -11.77 6.18
N LYS A 279 37.97 -12.52 5.54
CA LYS A 279 39.42 -12.32 5.66
C LYS A 279 39.84 -10.90 5.28
N ASP A 280 39.56 -10.49 4.04
CA ASP A 280 39.98 -9.17 3.53
C ASP A 280 39.36 -8.01 4.32
N TYR A 281 38.09 -8.15 4.72
CA TYR A 281 37.37 -7.12 5.47
C TYR A 281 37.84 -7.02 6.92
N TRP A 282 38.21 -8.15 7.53
CA TRP A 282 38.65 -8.21 8.92
C TRP A 282 40.12 -7.78 9.06
N GLU A 283 41.02 -8.31 8.24
CA GLU A 283 42.46 -8.00 8.31
C GLU A 283 42.74 -6.51 8.05
N LYS A 284 41.94 -5.87 7.19
CA LYS A 284 42.06 -4.45 6.87
C LYS A 284 41.14 -3.54 7.69
N GLU A 285 40.35 -4.06 8.63
CA GLU A 285 39.36 -3.28 9.39
C GLU A 285 38.42 -2.43 8.49
N LEU A 286 37.88 -3.03 7.42
CA LEU A 286 37.05 -2.31 6.45
C LEU A 286 35.66 -1.98 7.01
N THR A 287 35.15 -0.81 6.65
CA THR A 287 33.76 -0.43 6.91
C THR A 287 32.89 -0.73 5.70
N LEU A 288 31.85 -1.55 5.86
CA LEU A 288 30.84 -1.81 4.81
C LEU A 288 29.54 -1.06 5.13
N LYS A 289 29.04 -0.23 4.20
CA LYS A 289 27.75 0.47 4.32
C LYS A 289 26.85 0.23 3.11
N MET A 290 25.54 0.19 3.37
CA MET A 290 24.50 0.16 2.33
C MET A 290 23.96 1.57 2.12
N ALA A 291 24.05 2.09 0.89
CA ALA A 291 23.48 3.40 0.55
C ALA A 291 21.96 3.30 0.39
N ARG A 292 21.24 4.14 1.13
CA ARG A 292 19.78 4.19 1.08
C ARG A 292 19.30 5.01 -0.13
N SER A 293 19.01 4.38 -1.26
CA SER A 293 18.33 4.98 -2.45
C SER A 293 18.56 6.50 -2.60
N PHE A 294 17.52 7.33 -2.62
CA PHE A 294 17.64 8.80 -2.71
C PHE A 294 18.15 9.48 -1.43
N GLY A 295 18.21 8.77 -0.30
CA GLY A 295 18.66 9.29 0.99
C GLY A 295 17.68 9.05 2.14
N PRO A 296 17.97 9.59 3.34
CA PRO A 296 17.08 9.62 4.49
C PRO A 296 15.68 10.17 4.18
N GLY A 297 14.63 9.59 4.77
CA GLY A 297 13.24 9.97 4.54
C GLY A 297 12.47 9.10 3.55
N TYR A 298 13.09 8.57 2.49
CA TYR A 298 12.36 7.82 1.45
C TYR A 298 11.54 6.62 1.95
N TYR A 299 11.98 5.93 2.99
CA TYR A 299 11.28 4.78 3.57
C TYR A 299 10.48 5.13 4.84
N ASP A 300 10.35 6.42 5.15
CA ASP A 300 9.60 6.92 6.30
C ASP A 300 8.23 7.46 5.82
N PRO A 301 7.11 6.87 6.26
CA PRO A 301 5.77 7.39 5.97
C PRO A 301 5.54 8.82 6.46
N GLU A 302 6.15 9.24 7.58
CA GLU A 302 6.01 10.61 8.06
C GLU A 302 6.53 11.61 7.03
N TYR A 303 7.65 11.29 6.39
CA TYR A 303 8.25 12.11 5.34
C TYR A 303 7.52 11.97 4.00
N THR A 304 7.27 10.74 3.54
CA THR A 304 6.79 10.48 2.17
C THR A 304 5.28 10.53 2.00
N ILE A 305 4.53 10.16 3.03
CA ILE A 305 3.06 10.04 2.99
C ILE A 305 2.41 11.21 3.72
N HIS A 306 2.94 11.61 4.88
CA HIS A 306 2.35 12.67 5.71
C HIS A 306 2.95 14.04 5.46
N GLY A 307 4.08 14.13 4.76
CA GLY A 307 4.69 15.43 4.41
C GLY A 307 5.29 16.15 5.61
N HIS A 308 5.82 15.41 6.59
CA HIS A 308 6.58 15.94 7.72
C HIS A 308 8.10 15.83 7.47
N ASP A 309 8.79 16.98 7.33
CA ASP A 309 10.24 16.98 7.08
C ASP A 309 11.03 16.72 8.38
N TYR A 310 12.28 16.28 8.23
CA TYR A 310 13.22 16.21 9.33
C TYR A 310 13.79 17.60 9.64
N PRO A 311 13.99 17.89 10.94
CA PRO A 311 14.72 19.08 11.36
C PRO A 311 16.06 19.22 10.61
N PHE A 312 16.24 20.36 9.93
CA PHE A 312 17.38 20.58 9.03
C PHE A 312 18.74 20.36 9.71
N SER A 313 18.87 20.77 10.97
CA SER A 313 20.10 20.63 11.76
C SER A 313 20.47 19.18 12.09
N TYR A 314 19.51 18.25 12.11
CA TYR A 314 19.74 16.85 12.48
C TYR A 314 19.90 15.96 11.26
N VAL A 315 19.12 16.20 10.20
CA VAL A 315 19.20 15.45 8.95
C VAL A 315 19.37 16.44 7.82
N ARG A 316 20.60 16.91 7.60
CA ARG A 316 20.90 17.92 6.55
C ARG A 316 20.47 17.43 5.16
N TRP A 317 20.73 16.18 4.86
CA TRP A 317 20.52 15.58 3.54
C TRP A 317 19.41 14.53 3.58
N THR A 318 18.19 14.98 3.31
CA THR A 318 17.02 14.12 3.06
C THR A 318 16.97 13.71 1.59
N SER A 319 16.08 12.78 1.24
CA SER A 319 15.82 12.39 -0.16
C SER A 319 15.52 13.58 -1.05
N GLY A 320 14.67 14.51 -0.58
CA GLY A 320 14.34 15.71 -1.32
C GLY A 320 15.54 16.63 -1.51
N ARG A 321 16.31 16.88 -0.44
CA ARG A 321 17.50 17.75 -0.52
C ARG A 321 18.64 17.14 -1.36
N ASN A 322 18.72 15.80 -1.46
CA ASN A 322 19.57 15.13 -2.44
C ASN A 322 19.12 15.42 -3.89
N ILE A 323 17.81 15.37 -4.17
CA ILE A 323 17.26 15.69 -5.49
C ILE A 323 17.47 17.17 -5.83
N GLN A 324 17.25 18.06 -4.87
CA GLN A 324 17.53 19.49 -5.02
C GLN A 324 19.01 19.74 -5.36
N GLU A 325 19.93 19.06 -4.67
CA GLU A 325 21.35 19.21 -4.97
C GLU A 325 21.73 18.62 -6.33
N ALA A 326 21.10 17.52 -6.75
CA ALA A 326 21.27 16.99 -8.09
C ALA A 326 20.89 18.01 -9.18
N ILE A 327 19.78 18.73 -9.00
CA ILE A 327 19.39 19.83 -9.89
C ILE A 327 20.46 20.94 -9.89
N ASN A 328 20.97 21.33 -8.72
CA ASN A 328 22.03 22.35 -8.63
C ASN A 328 23.31 21.93 -9.39
N LEU A 329 23.70 20.66 -9.28
CA LEU A 329 24.89 20.14 -9.97
C LEU A 329 24.76 20.13 -11.49
N ILE A 330 23.57 19.80 -12.00
CA ILE A 330 23.27 19.93 -13.44
C ILE A 330 23.31 21.41 -13.85
N GLN A 331 22.62 22.27 -13.08
CA GLN A 331 22.50 23.70 -13.40
C GLN A 331 23.86 24.41 -13.45
N THR A 332 24.77 24.04 -12.56
CA THR A 332 26.12 24.62 -12.47
C THR A 332 27.11 24.00 -13.46
N GLY A 333 26.67 23.03 -14.27
CA GLY A 333 27.52 22.33 -15.25
C GLY A 333 28.54 21.38 -14.62
N LYS A 334 28.43 21.08 -13.32
CA LYS A 334 29.29 20.10 -12.64
C LYS A 334 28.92 18.66 -13.00
N LEU A 335 27.69 18.44 -13.43
CA LEU A 335 27.20 17.16 -13.96
C LEU A 335 26.53 17.39 -15.31
N ASP A 336 26.84 16.53 -16.27
CA ASP A 336 26.19 16.51 -17.58
C ASP A 336 25.51 15.14 -17.82
N PRO A 337 24.17 15.08 -17.79
CA PRO A 337 23.42 13.87 -18.11
C PRO A 337 23.34 13.56 -19.61
N GLU A 338 23.58 14.52 -20.51
CA GLU A 338 23.34 14.36 -21.95
C GLU A 338 24.08 13.13 -22.54
N PRO A 339 25.36 12.85 -22.23
CA PRO A 339 26.06 11.68 -22.76
C PRO A 339 25.48 10.32 -22.31
N LEU A 340 24.63 10.33 -21.28
CA LEU A 340 23.95 9.13 -20.77
C LEU A 340 22.63 8.86 -21.50
N ILE A 341 22.07 9.85 -22.20
CA ILE A 341 20.83 9.71 -22.98
C ILE A 341 21.19 9.11 -24.33
N THR A 342 20.99 7.81 -24.51
CA THR A 342 21.32 7.13 -25.77
C THR A 342 20.11 6.90 -26.66
N HIS A 343 18.89 6.89 -26.09
CA HIS A 343 17.65 6.63 -26.83
C HIS A 343 16.51 7.52 -26.32
N ARG A 344 15.60 7.84 -27.23
CA ARG A 344 14.34 8.54 -26.95
C ARG A 344 13.21 7.75 -27.59
N PHE A 345 12.15 7.54 -26.83
CA PHE A 345 10.96 6.80 -27.24
C PHE A 345 9.72 7.62 -26.89
N ARG A 346 8.65 7.45 -27.64
CA ARG A 346 7.31 7.87 -27.19
C ARG A 346 6.75 6.83 -26.22
N ILE A 347 5.84 7.22 -25.34
CA ILE A 347 5.25 6.28 -24.37
C ILE A 347 4.53 5.11 -25.05
N GLU A 348 3.99 5.30 -26.25
CA GLU A 348 3.36 4.23 -27.04
C GLU A 348 4.35 3.16 -27.50
N GLU A 349 5.63 3.51 -27.59
CA GLU A 349 6.73 2.62 -28.00
C GLU A 349 7.31 1.84 -26.81
N SER A 350 6.62 1.81 -25.65
CA SER A 350 7.12 1.19 -24.43
C SER A 350 7.58 -0.25 -24.64
N LYS A 351 6.79 -1.07 -25.33
CA LYS A 351 7.17 -2.46 -25.63
C LYS A 351 8.51 -2.55 -26.37
N GLN A 352 8.69 -1.74 -27.41
CA GLN A 352 9.94 -1.69 -28.17
C GLN A 352 11.11 -1.19 -27.31
N ALA A 353 10.88 -0.21 -26.44
CA ALA A 353 11.89 0.31 -25.53
C ALA A 353 12.42 -0.80 -24.59
N TYR A 354 11.53 -1.58 -23.95
CA TYR A 354 11.94 -2.66 -23.05
C TYR A 354 12.51 -3.90 -23.75
N GLU A 355 12.08 -4.19 -24.97
CA GLU A 355 12.71 -5.22 -25.81
C GLU A 355 14.15 -4.82 -26.15
N SER A 356 14.37 -3.56 -26.55
CA SER A 356 15.70 -3.01 -26.87
C SER A 356 16.64 -3.01 -25.64
N LEU A 357 16.12 -2.68 -24.45
CA LEU A 357 16.87 -2.77 -23.18
C LEU A 357 17.36 -4.18 -22.86
N SER A 358 16.59 -5.19 -23.26
CA SER A 358 16.92 -6.59 -23.01
C SER A 358 17.97 -7.12 -24.01
N GLN A 359 17.99 -6.57 -25.22
CA GLN A 359 18.84 -7.03 -26.32
C GLN A 359 20.18 -6.28 -26.41
N SER A 360 20.25 -5.04 -25.95
CA SER A 360 21.41 -4.18 -26.14
C SER A 360 22.03 -3.73 -24.82
N SER A 361 23.29 -4.08 -24.60
CA SER A 361 24.09 -3.57 -23.47
C SER A 361 24.50 -2.11 -23.63
N SER A 362 24.33 -1.54 -24.83
CA SER A 362 24.72 -0.15 -25.19
C SER A 362 23.74 0.93 -24.70
N ILE A 363 22.53 0.55 -24.27
CA ILE A 363 21.59 1.51 -23.68
C ILE A 363 22.04 1.83 -22.25
N LEU A 364 22.54 3.05 -22.04
CA LEU A 364 22.91 3.56 -20.72
C LEU A 364 21.73 4.22 -20.03
N GLY A 365 21.01 5.09 -20.74
CA GLY A 365 19.78 5.72 -20.30
C GLY A 365 18.88 5.97 -21.52
N ALA A 366 17.58 5.78 -21.33
CA ALA A 366 16.58 6.06 -22.35
C ALA A 366 15.50 6.99 -21.78
N ILE A 367 14.93 7.84 -22.61
CA ILE A 367 13.88 8.77 -22.23
C ILE A 367 12.56 8.36 -22.87
N PHE A 368 11.48 8.41 -22.11
CA PHE A 368 10.13 8.53 -22.67
C PHE A 368 9.74 10.00 -22.78
N GLU A 369 9.29 10.40 -23.96
CA GLU A 369 8.72 11.71 -24.25
C GLU A 369 7.19 11.63 -24.29
N TYR A 370 6.53 12.72 -23.89
CA TYR A 370 5.09 12.81 -23.74
C TYR A 370 4.52 13.98 -24.55
N GLU A 371 3.38 13.78 -25.18
CA GLU A 371 2.66 14.86 -25.86
C GLU A 371 1.92 15.76 -24.86
N ARG A 372 1.98 17.08 -25.09
CA ARG A 372 1.58 18.12 -24.11
C ARG A 372 0.07 18.37 -24.02
N LYS A 373 -0.77 17.32 -24.02
CA LYS A 373 -2.24 17.44 -24.01
C LYS A 373 -2.87 16.72 -22.83
N VAL A 374 -2.60 17.19 -21.62
CA VAL A 374 -3.38 16.80 -20.44
C VAL A 374 -4.37 17.91 -20.13
N VAL A 375 -5.64 17.69 -20.49
CA VAL A 375 -6.74 18.54 -20.05
C VAL A 375 -7.32 17.89 -18.81
N LEU A 376 -7.16 18.54 -17.65
CA LEU A 376 -7.87 18.12 -16.46
C LEU A 376 -9.38 18.29 -16.71
N PRO A 377 -10.22 17.30 -16.38
CA PRO A 377 -11.65 17.51 -16.41
C PRO A 377 -11.98 18.70 -15.49
N PRO A 378 -12.87 19.61 -15.91
CA PRO A 378 -13.21 20.78 -15.11
C PRO A 378 -13.67 20.34 -13.72
N SER A 379 -13.16 21.02 -12.69
CA SER A 379 -13.69 20.92 -11.32
C SER A 379 -15.16 21.30 -11.39
N SER A 380 -16.04 20.31 -11.37
CA SER A 380 -17.47 20.57 -11.50
C SER A 380 -17.94 21.20 -10.18
N ALA A 381 -18.26 22.49 -10.23
CA ALA A 381 -19.16 23.09 -9.26
C ALA A 381 -20.53 22.42 -9.46
N LEU A 382 -20.81 21.44 -8.61
CA LEU A 382 -21.99 20.59 -8.64
C LEU A 382 -23.24 21.42 -8.38
N ASN A 383 -24.14 21.45 -9.35
CA ASN A 383 -25.52 21.86 -9.11
C ASN A 383 -26.41 20.79 -9.73
N HIS A 384 -26.50 19.62 -9.07
CA HIS A 384 -27.13 18.44 -9.67
C HIS A 384 -28.18 17.79 -8.78
N LYS A 385 -29.23 17.33 -9.46
CA LYS A 385 -30.43 16.72 -8.88
C LYS A 385 -30.04 15.46 -8.10
N ARG A 386 -30.64 15.29 -6.93
CA ARG A 386 -30.56 14.05 -6.17
C ARG A 386 -31.20 12.92 -6.96
N ILE A 387 -30.58 11.74 -6.93
CA ILE A 387 -31.20 10.54 -7.50
C ILE A 387 -32.39 10.15 -6.61
N VAL A 388 -33.43 9.63 -7.24
CA VAL A 388 -34.51 8.93 -6.54
C VAL A 388 -34.49 7.50 -7.05
N SER A 389 -33.86 6.61 -6.28
CA SER A 389 -33.84 5.17 -6.57
C SER A 389 -35.27 4.64 -6.59
N LYS A 390 -35.68 3.99 -7.69
CA LYS A 390 -37.04 3.42 -7.80
C LYS A 390 -37.04 1.98 -7.33
N LYS A 391 -38.11 1.58 -6.65
CA LYS A 391 -38.34 0.18 -6.28
C LYS A 391 -38.40 -0.69 -7.55
N GLY A 392 -37.64 -1.78 -7.55
CA GLY A 392 -37.49 -2.71 -8.68
C GLY A 392 -36.39 -2.32 -9.67
N GLU A 393 -35.73 -1.17 -9.48
CA GLU A 393 -34.62 -0.74 -10.32
C GLU A 393 -33.40 -1.64 -10.11
N LYS A 394 -32.71 -1.95 -11.21
CA LYS A 394 -31.49 -2.75 -11.19
C LYS A 394 -30.39 -2.00 -10.43
N PRO A 395 -29.75 -2.59 -9.40
CA PRO A 395 -28.65 -1.94 -8.69
C PRO A 395 -27.48 -1.63 -9.64
N CYS A 396 -27.14 -0.36 -9.74
CA CYS A 396 -26.02 0.16 -10.50
C CYS A 396 -24.97 0.68 -9.52
N ILE A 397 -23.84 -0.03 -9.45
CA ILE A 397 -22.92 0.01 -8.32
C ILE A 397 -21.67 0.84 -8.64
N GLY A 398 -21.42 1.83 -7.80
CA GLY A 398 -20.12 2.45 -7.62
C GLY A 398 -19.33 1.73 -6.53
N TRP A 399 -18.03 1.54 -6.71
CA TRP A 399 -17.17 0.84 -5.77
C TRP A 399 -15.99 1.73 -5.35
N ILE A 400 -15.82 1.96 -4.06
CA ILE A 400 -14.74 2.76 -3.50
C ILE A 400 -13.85 1.86 -2.64
N GLY A 401 -12.58 1.70 -3.02
CA GLY A 401 -11.60 0.91 -2.29
C GLY A 401 -11.62 -0.59 -2.61
N ALA A 402 -11.38 -1.00 -3.85
CA ALA A 402 -11.17 -2.40 -4.25
C ALA A 402 -9.79 -2.96 -3.82
N GLY A 403 -9.49 -2.92 -2.52
CA GLY A 403 -8.28 -3.48 -1.93
C GLY A 403 -8.29 -5.01 -1.85
N ASN A 404 -7.24 -5.59 -1.24
CA ASN A 404 -7.05 -7.04 -1.16
C ASN A 404 -8.26 -7.81 -0.61
N PHE A 405 -8.92 -7.26 0.41
CA PHE A 405 -10.10 -7.87 1.02
C PHE A 405 -11.28 -7.92 0.04
N ALA A 406 -11.66 -6.78 -0.54
CA ALA A 406 -12.74 -6.68 -1.51
C ALA A 406 -12.53 -7.61 -2.71
N GLN A 407 -11.31 -7.64 -3.26
CA GLN A 407 -10.97 -8.49 -4.40
C GLN A 407 -10.98 -9.98 -4.08
N ALA A 408 -10.72 -10.36 -2.82
CA ALA A 408 -10.66 -11.76 -2.41
C ALA A 408 -12.04 -12.32 -2.03
N TYR A 409 -12.90 -11.51 -1.39
CA TYR A 409 -14.13 -12.01 -0.77
C TYR A 409 -15.42 -11.43 -1.35
N LEU A 410 -15.46 -10.15 -1.75
CA LEU A 410 -16.71 -9.49 -2.13
C LEU A 410 -16.90 -9.40 -3.65
N LEU A 411 -15.95 -8.79 -4.36
CA LEU A 411 -16.02 -8.60 -5.82
C LEU A 411 -16.19 -9.90 -6.61
N PRO A 412 -15.60 -11.06 -6.23
CA PRO A 412 -15.86 -12.32 -6.90
C PRO A 412 -17.33 -12.77 -6.86
N LEU A 413 -18.10 -12.35 -5.85
CA LEU A 413 -19.53 -12.68 -5.71
C LEU A 413 -20.42 -11.85 -6.64
N LEU A 414 -19.92 -10.69 -7.07
CA LEU A 414 -20.62 -9.74 -7.93
C LEU A 414 -20.28 -9.96 -9.41
N LYS A 415 -19.13 -10.57 -9.69
CA LYS A 415 -18.67 -10.85 -11.05
C LYS A 415 -19.63 -11.82 -11.74
N LYS A 416 -20.11 -11.44 -12.94
CA LYS A 416 -21.10 -12.20 -13.75
C LYS A 416 -22.49 -12.32 -13.10
N ASN A 417 -22.86 -11.38 -12.23
CA ASN A 417 -24.23 -11.29 -11.75
C ASN A 417 -25.04 -10.35 -12.65
N ASP A 418 -25.91 -10.92 -13.49
CA ASP A 418 -26.73 -10.17 -14.44
C ASP A 418 -27.78 -9.28 -13.77
N GLU A 419 -28.01 -9.46 -12.47
CA GLU A 419 -28.96 -8.66 -11.71
C GLU A 419 -28.37 -7.34 -11.17
N ILE A 420 -27.10 -7.04 -11.46
CA ILE A 420 -26.46 -5.76 -11.10
C ILE A 420 -25.65 -5.21 -12.28
N SER A 421 -25.25 -3.94 -12.17
CA SER A 421 -24.29 -3.31 -13.08
C SER A 421 -23.10 -2.78 -12.27
N LEU A 422 -21.88 -3.19 -12.60
CA LEU A 422 -20.65 -2.65 -11.99
C LEU A 422 -20.20 -1.42 -12.79
N HIS A 423 -20.58 -0.22 -12.34
CA HIS A 423 -20.42 1.00 -13.12
C HIS A 423 -19.02 1.61 -12.99
N THR A 424 -18.66 2.15 -11.83
CA THR A 424 -17.36 2.82 -11.62
C THR A 424 -16.66 2.23 -10.42
N VAL A 425 -15.36 1.95 -10.54
CA VAL A 425 -14.47 1.63 -9.40
C VAL A 425 -13.47 2.76 -9.15
N SER A 426 -13.25 3.10 -7.89
CA SER A 426 -12.28 4.08 -7.44
C SER A 426 -11.31 3.49 -6.42
N ASN A 427 -10.01 3.69 -6.65
CA ASN A 427 -8.93 3.40 -5.71
C ASN A 427 -7.96 4.59 -5.60
N SER A 428 -7.07 4.53 -4.61
CA SER A 428 -6.08 5.58 -4.34
C SER A 428 -5.00 5.75 -5.41
N THR A 429 -4.87 4.83 -6.36
CA THR A 429 -3.88 4.91 -7.45
C THR A 429 -4.50 4.53 -8.78
N SER A 430 -4.00 5.11 -9.87
CA SER A 430 -4.47 4.86 -11.23
C SER A 430 -4.40 3.38 -11.59
N THR A 431 -3.24 2.76 -11.35
CA THR A 431 -2.99 1.35 -11.65
C THR A 431 -3.89 0.41 -10.86
N SER A 432 -4.18 0.69 -9.58
CA SER A 432 -5.06 -0.18 -8.78
C SER A 432 -6.51 -0.08 -9.23
N SER A 433 -6.98 1.10 -9.63
CA SER A 433 -8.32 1.30 -10.21
C SER A 433 -8.47 0.57 -11.54
N HIS A 434 -7.49 0.71 -12.44
CA HIS A 434 -7.44 -0.01 -13.72
C HIS A 434 -7.45 -1.53 -13.54
N ASN A 435 -6.62 -2.05 -12.63
CA ASN A 435 -6.58 -3.47 -12.32
C ASN A 435 -7.94 -4.00 -11.86
N ALA A 436 -8.64 -3.28 -10.98
CA ALA A 436 -9.97 -3.65 -10.52
C ALA A 436 -10.99 -3.63 -11.67
N GLN A 437 -10.95 -2.60 -12.51
CA GLN A 437 -11.81 -2.49 -13.68
C GLN A 437 -11.63 -3.67 -14.63
N ARG A 438 -10.40 -3.91 -15.10
CA ARG A 438 -10.06 -5.00 -16.01
C ARG A 438 -10.44 -6.36 -15.45
N LYS A 439 -10.16 -6.61 -14.17
CA LYS A 439 -10.33 -7.93 -13.55
C LYS A 439 -11.79 -8.28 -13.28
N PHE A 440 -12.59 -7.30 -12.87
CA PHE A 440 -13.98 -7.53 -12.43
C PHE A 440 -15.02 -7.05 -13.44
N GLY A 441 -14.62 -6.31 -14.47
CA GLY A 441 -15.48 -5.86 -15.55
C GLY A 441 -16.28 -4.60 -15.21
N PHE A 442 -15.71 -3.66 -14.46
CA PHE A 442 -16.34 -2.36 -14.26
C PHE A 442 -16.36 -1.57 -15.58
N MET A 443 -17.42 -0.78 -15.80
CA MET A 443 -17.51 0.05 -17.00
C MET A 443 -16.46 1.17 -17.01
N LYS A 444 -16.19 1.79 -15.86
CA LYS A 444 -15.26 2.91 -15.69
C LYS A 444 -14.34 2.68 -14.49
N ALA A 445 -13.14 3.25 -14.55
CA ALA A 445 -12.24 3.41 -13.41
C ALA A 445 -11.99 4.91 -13.18
N THR A 446 -11.80 5.29 -11.92
CA THR A 446 -11.41 6.65 -11.53
C THR A 446 -10.48 6.59 -10.32
N CYS A 447 -9.81 7.69 -10.01
CA CYS A 447 -9.21 7.92 -8.69
C CYS A 447 -9.97 8.96 -7.87
N ASN A 448 -10.98 9.61 -8.45
CA ASN A 448 -11.80 10.61 -7.78
C ASN A 448 -13.14 10.00 -7.35
N VAL A 449 -13.37 9.94 -6.03
CA VAL A 449 -14.63 9.40 -5.47
C VAL A 449 -15.84 10.24 -5.85
N GLU A 450 -15.65 11.53 -6.15
CA GLU A 450 -16.73 12.42 -6.59
C GLU A 450 -17.36 11.97 -7.91
N ASP A 451 -16.63 11.30 -8.79
CA ASP A 451 -17.21 10.75 -10.02
C ASP A 451 -18.25 9.66 -9.73
N ILE A 452 -18.12 8.97 -8.59
CA ILE A 452 -19.09 7.97 -8.11
C ILE A 452 -20.26 8.67 -7.42
N MET A 453 -19.97 9.64 -6.54
CA MET A 453 -20.99 10.35 -5.76
C MET A 453 -21.90 11.18 -6.66
N ASN A 454 -21.37 11.77 -7.73
CA ASN A 454 -22.11 12.69 -8.59
C ASN A 454 -22.72 12.02 -9.83
N SER A 455 -22.37 10.76 -10.10
CA SER A 455 -22.98 10.00 -11.20
C SER A 455 -24.48 9.81 -10.95
N GLN A 456 -25.29 10.19 -11.94
CA GLN A 456 -26.74 10.00 -11.95
C GLN A 456 -27.16 8.56 -12.31
N GLU A 457 -26.21 7.75 -12.80
CA GLU A 457 -26.44 6.34 -13.16
C GLU A 457 -26.23 5.41 -11.96
N ILE A 458 -25.44 5.83 -10.96
CA ILE A 458 -25.10 5.00 -9.79
C ILE A 458 -26.14 5.21 -8.69
N ASN A 459 -26.87 4.15 -8.33
CA ASN A 459 -27.86 4.18 -7.24
C ASN A 459 -27.40 3.44 -5.97
N GLY A 460 -26.31 2.68 -6.03
CA GLY A 460 -25.71 2.00 -4.88
C GLY A 460 -24.19 2.19 -4.83
N VAL A 461 -23.64 2.38 -3.63
CA VAL A 461 -22.20 2.56 -3.41
C VAL A 461 -21.69 1.51 -2.42
N PHE A 462 -20.63 0.82 -2.80
CA PHE A 462 -19.87 -0.08 -1.93
C PHE A 462 -18.59 0.63 -1.48
N ILE A 463 -18.45 0.84 -0.17
CA ILE A 463 -17.33 1.50 0.48
C ILE A 463 -16.53 0.43 1.21
N THR A 464 -15.38 0.07 0.66
CA THR A 464 -14.46 -0.92 1.22
C THR A 464 -13.05 -0.35 1.35
N SER A 465 -12.98 0.95 1.62
CA SER A 465 -11.76 1.76 1.74
C SER A 465 -11.10 1.62 3.13
N ARG A 466 -10.23 2.56 3.48
CA ARG A 466 -9.62 2.65 4.83
C ARG A 466 -10.64 3.21 5.81
N HIS A 467 -10.53 2.82 7.09
CA HIS A 467 -11.57 3.08 8.09
C HIS A 467 -11.83 4.57 8.33
N ASP A 468 -10.77 5.38 8.32
CA ASP A 468 -10.82 6.84 8.43
C ASP A 468 -11.71 7.52 7.38
N SER A 469 -11.83 6.93 6.20
CA SER A 469 -12.66 7.48 5.13
C SER A 469 -14.13 7.05 5.19
N HIS A 470 -14.51 6.07 6.03
CA HIS A 470 -15.84 5.47 5.98
C HIS A 470 -16.94 6.48 6.27
N ALA A 471 -16.86 7.22 7.38
CA ALA A 471 -17.93 8.12 7.80
C ALA A 471 -18.24 9.19 6.75
N GLN A 472 -17.22 9.90 6.28
CA GLN A 472 -17.37 10.92 5.25
C GLN A 472 -17.95 10.37 3.95
N LEU A 473 -17.48 9.20 3.49
CA LEU A 473 -17.97 8.59 2.26
C LEU A 473 -19.43 8.10 2.39
N VAL A 474 -19.81 7.57 3.56
CA VAL A 474 -21.19 7.16 3.86
C VAL A 474 -22.09 8.39 3.83
N GLU A 475 -21.72 9.47 4.54
CA GLU A 475 -22.50 10.71 4.55
C GLU A 475 -22.64 11.32 3.16
N ASN A 476 -21.55 11.37 2.37
CA ASN A 476 -21.59 11.86 1.00
C ASN A 476 -22.55 11.04 0.12
N ALA A 477 -22.51 9.71 0.23
CA ALA A 477 -23.41 8.85 -0.55
C ALA A 477 -24.88 9.01 -0.13
N LEU A 478 -25.17 9.10 1.18
CA LEU A 478 -26.51 9.32 1.72
C LEU A 478 -27.07 10.69 1.31
N ASN A 479 -26.26 11.75 1.34
CA ASN A 479 -26.65 13.10 0.88
C ASN A 479 -27.05 13.13 -0.60
N GLN A 480 -26.53 12.20 -1.40
CA GLN A 480 -26.89 11.98 -2.80
C GLN A 480 -28.03 10.96 -3.00
N ASN A 481 -28.70 10.55 -1.91
CA ASN A 481 -29.76 9.53 -1.86
C ASN A 481 -29.35 8.17 -2.46
N LYS A 482 -28.07 7.79 -2.35
CA LYS A 482 -27.59 6.49 -2.82
C LYS A 482 -27.70 5.45 -1.70
N HIS A 483 -27.98 4.22 -2.08
CA HIS A 483 -27.87 3.09 -1.17
C HIS A 483 -26.39 2.81 -0.84
N VAL A 484 -26.09 2.42 0.40
CA VAL A 484 -24.73 2.28 0.89
C VAL A 484 -24.50 0.90 1.48
N PHE A 485 -23.45 0.24 1.01
CA PHE A 485 -22.78 -0.83 1.73
C PHE A 485 -21.42 -0.31 2.17
N VAL A 486 -21.11 -0.39 3.46
CA VAL A 486 -19.81 0.01 3.99
C VAL A 486 -19.21 -1.14 4.78
N GLU A 487 -17.94 -1.45 4.54
CA GLU A 487 -17.22 -2.40 5.38
C GLU A 487 -17.06 -1.87 6.81
N LYS A 488 -16.86 -2.78 7.77
CA LYS A 488 -16.70 -2.35 9.16
C LYS A 488 -15.31 -1.76 9.43
N PRO A 489 -15.16 -0.89 10.44
CA PRO A 489 -16.21 -0.31 11.28
C PRO A 489 -17.00 0.79 10.56
N LEU A 490 -18.22 1.08 11.01
CA LEU A 490 -19.04 2.16 10.43
C LEU A 490 -18.41 3.55 10.64
N ALA A 491 -17.81 3.77 11.82
CA ALA A 491 -17.15 5.01 12.23
C ALA A 491 -16.00 4.69 13.20
N LEU A 492 -15.03 5.60 13.30
CA LEU A 492 -13.94 5.54 14.27
C LEU A 492 -14.23 6.36 15.53
N THR A 493 -15.09 7.38 15.44
CA THR A 493 -15.42 8.28 16.55
C THR A 493 -16.91 8.38 16.82
N LYS A 494 -17.26 8.92 17.99
CA LYS A 494 -18.65 9.17 18.39
C LYS A 494 -19.28 10.25 17.52
N GLU A 495 -18.49 11.27 17.17
CA GLU A 495 -18.85 12.41 16.35
C GLU A 495 -19.20 11.97 14.93
N GLU A 496 -18.35 11.14 14.31
CA GLU A 496 -18.60 10.52 13.02
C GLU A 496 -19.87 9.67 13.01
N LEU A 497 -20.05 8.80 14.02
CA LEU A 497 -21.24 7.96 14.13
C LEU A 497 -22.52 8.82 14.22
N THR A 498 -22.46 9.90 15.00
CA THR A 498 -23.57 10.85 15.14
C THR A 498 -23.85 11.58 13.82
N GLY A 499 -22.81 11.96 13.08
CA GLY A 499 -22.92 12.54 11.74
C GLY A 499 -23.65 11.64 10.75
N ILE A 500 -23.28 10.36 10.70
CA ILE A 500 -23.94 9.35 9.86
C ILE A 500 -25.42 9.20 10.22
N VAL A 501 -25.75 9.08 11.51
CA VAL A 501 -27.14 8.92 11.96
C VAL A 501 -28.00 10.12 11.55
N LYS A 502 -27.53 11.34 11.83
CA LYS A 502 -28.24 12.57 11.46
C LYS A 502 -28.41 12.70 9.94
N THR A 503 -27.41 12.31 9.16
CA THR A 503 -27.48 12.34 7.70
C THR A 503 -28.47 11.31 7.18
N TRP A 504 -28.48 10.10 7.74
CA TRP A 504 -29.44 9.06 7.39
C TRP A 504 -30.88 9.44 7.72
N GLU A 505 -31.13 10.08 8.87
CA GLU A 505 -32.47 10.57 9.24
C GLU A 505 -33.01 11.62 8.26
N LYS A 506 -32.13 12.51 7.76
CA LYS A 506 -32.48 13.50 6.74
C LYS A 506 -32.68 12.88 5.36
N HIS A 507 -31.88 11.87 5.03
CA HIS A 507 -31.81 11.24 3.72
C HIS A 507 -31.88 9.72 3.85
N PRO A 508 -33.06 9.17 4.18
CA PRO A 508 -33.19 7.73 4.43
C PRO A 508 -32.98 6.96 3.13
N ALA A 509 -31.92 6.15 3.13
CA ALA A 509 -31.60 5.19 2.10
C ALA A 509 -31.17 3.87 2.76
N VAL A 510 -31.13 2.77 2.00
CA VAL A 510 -30.58 1.51 2.50
C VAL A 510 -29.12 1.73 2.92
N LEU A 511 -28.82 1.47 4.20
CA LEU A 511 -27.48 1.47 4.78
C LEU A 511 -27.17 0.08 5.34
N CYS A 512 -26.08 -0.51 4.87
CA CYS A 512 -25.61 -1.82 5.24
C CYS A 512 -24.17 -1.72 5.74
N VAL A 513 -23.88 -2.34 6.88
CA VAL A 513 -22.51 -2.49 7.38
C VAL A 513 -22.09 -3.95 7.22
N GLY A 514 -20.83 -4.20 6.81
CA GLY A 514 -20.23 -5.51 6.52
C GLY A 514 -20.08 -6.46 7.73
N TYR A 515 -21.10 -6.58 8.57
CA TYR A 515 -21.16 -7.53 9.67
C TYR A 515 -21.57 -8.94 9.20
N ASN A 516 -20.75 -9.52 8.33
CA ASN A 516 -21.01 -10.79 7.65
C ASN A 516 -21.41 -11.98 8.57
N ARG A 517 -20.82 -12.07 9.79
CA ARG A 517 -20.93 -13.24 10.68
C ARG A 517 -22.35 -13.61 11.07
N ARG A 518 -23.26 -12.65 11.22
CA ARG A 518 -24.69 -12.91 11.51
C ARG A 518 -25.41 -13.62 10.37
N TYR A 519 -24.96 -13.41 9.13
CA TYR A 519 -25.53 -14.01 7.92
C TYR A 519 -24.97 -15.40 7.61
N SER A 520 -23.93 -15.84 8.32
CA SER A 520 -23.37 -17.17 8.07
C SER A 520 -24.45 -18.26 8.22
N PRO A 521 -24.44 -19.31 7.36
CA PRO A 521 -25.38 -20.42 7.49
C PRO A 521 -25.36 -21.08 8.87
N LEU A 522 -24.21 -21.06 9.55
CA LEU A 522 -24.06 -21.64 10.88
C LEU A 522 -24.68 -20.75 11.96
N SER A 523 -24.48 -19.43 11.88
CA SER A 523 -25.08 -18.46 12.80
C SER A 523 -26.60 -18.45 12.70
N THR A 524 -27.13 -18.42 11.48
CA THR A 524 -28.57 -18.45 11.22
C THR A 524 -29.20 -19.77 11.66
N TRP A 525 -28.52 -20.91 11.41
CA TRP A 525 -28.94 -22.22 11.88
C TRP A 525 -28.97 -22.31 13.41
N ILE A 526 -27.95 -21.82 14.12
CA ILE A 526 -27.98 -21.79 15.59
C ILE A 526 -29.09 -20.86 16.09
N LYS A 527 -29.22 -19.66 15.52
CA LYS A 527 -30.24 -18.68 15.93
C LYS A 527 -31.65 -19.26 15.78
N SER A 528 -31.94 -19.99 14.69
CA SER A 528 -33.27 -20.59 14.48
C SER A 528 -33.61 -21.63 15.55
N HIS A 529 -32.62 -22.36 16.08
CA HIS A 529 -32.83 -23.34 17.15
C HIS A 529 -32.93 -22.71 18.55
N LEU A 530 -32.33 -21.54 18.78
CA LEU A 530 -32.42 -20.81 20.05
C LEU A 530 -33.74 -20.04 20.22
N LYS A 531 -34.48 -19.80 19.12
CA LYS A 531 -35.78 -19.09 19.13
C LYS A 531 -36.90 -19.85 19.84
N THR A 532 -36.74 -21.14 20.09
CA THR A 532 -37.82 -22.00 20.63
C THR A 532 -38.03 -21.87 22.13
N VAL A 533 -37.14 -21.19 22.85
CA VAL A 533 -37.18 -21.07 24.32
C VAL A 533 -36.78 -19.65 24.73
N ALA A 534 -37.52 -19.03 25.65
CA ALA A 534 -37.23 -17.69 26.17
C ALA A 534 -36.19 -17.74 27.32
N GLY A 535 -35.52 -16.62 27.58
CA GLY A 535 -34.58 -16.46 28.70
C GLY A 535 -33.20 -15.90 28.30
N PRO A 536 -32.37 -15.52 29.29
CA PRO A 536 -31.05 -14.94 29.06
C PRO A 536 -30.07 -15.97 28.49
N LEU A 537 -29.02 -15.47 27.83
CA LEU A 537 -27.92 -16.25 27.29
C LEU A 537 -26.59 -15.84 27.92
N MET A 538 -25.71 -16.82 28.13
CA MET A 538 -24.28 -16.61 28.36
C MET A 538 -23.55 -16.87 27.04
N LEU A 539 -22.81 -15.89 26.54
CA LEU A 539 -22.12 -15.96 25.26
C LEU A 539 -20.61 -15.83 25.48
N ASN A 540 -19.81 -16.80 25.01
CA ASN A 540 -18.35 -16.74 25.10
C ASN A 540 -17.75 -16.77 23.71
N TYR A 541 -17.07 -15.70 23.30
CA TYR A 541 -16.45 -15.58 21.99
C TYR A 541 -14.93 -15.44 22.12
N ARG A 542 -14.20 -16.44 21.64
CA ARG A 542 -12.72 -16.45 21.60
C ARG A 542 -12.22 -16.21 20.17
N ILE A 543 -11.28 -15.28 20.04
CA ILE A 543 -10.63 -14.89 18.80
C ILE A 543 -9.10 -14.93 18.96
N ASN A 544 -8.48 -15.82 18.18
CA ASN A 544 -7.04 -16.01 18.05
C ASN A 544 -6.56 -15.41 16.73
N VAL A 545 -6.06 -14.18 16.73
CA VAL A 545 -5.64 -13.46 15.51
C VAL A 545 -4.22 -13.84 15.10
N GLY A 546 -3.33 -13.99 16.08
CA GLY A 546 -1.89 -14.10 15.85
C GLY A 546 -1.21 -12.75 15.58
N ALA A 547 0.12 -12.78 15.43
CA ALA A 547 0.93 -11.57 15.35
C ALA A 547 0.72 -10.80 14.04
N MET A 548 0.68 -9.47 14.14
CA MET A 548 0.61 -8.53 13.01
C MET A 548 1.97 -7.84 12.81
N PRO A 549 2.34 -7.43 11.58
CA PRO A 549 3.52 -6.58 11.35
C PRO A 549 3.38 -5.18 11.98
N ASP A 550 4.47 -4.60 12.48
CA ASP A 550 4.47 -3.27 13.15
C ASP A 550 4.08 -2.10 12.24
N ASN A 551 4.31 -2.24 10.93
CA ASN A 551 3.99 -1.23 9.92
C ASN A 551 2.59 -1.40 9.31
N HIS A 552 1.74 -2.26 9.88
CA HIS A 552 0.41 -2.47 9.33
C HIS A 552 -0.50 -1.28 9.63
N TRP A 553 -1.17 -0.75 8.61
CA TRP A 553 -2.02 0.45 8.68
C TRP A 553 -3.13 0.41 9.75
N LEU A 554 -3.62 -0.78 10.13
CA LEU A 554 -4.60 -0.93 11.22
C LEU A 554 -4.10 -0.42 12.58
N LEU A 555 -2.77 -0.40 12.76
CA LEU A 555 -2.10 0.06 13.97
C LEU A 555 -1.95 1.59 13.99
N ASP A 556 -2.19 2.27 12.86
CA ASP A 556 -2.32 3.71 12.81
C ASP A 556 -3.68 4.11 13.42
N ARG A 557 -3.66 4.95 14.46
CA ARG A 557 -4.89 5.36 15.15
C ARG A 557 -5.74 6.29 14.29
N LYS A 558 -5.14 7.11 13.43
CA LYS A 558 -5.87 7.98 12.51
C LYS A 558 -6.48 7.16 11.38
N GLN A 559 -5.70 6.33 10.70
CA GLN A 559 -6.18 5.59 9.51
C GLN A 559 -6.98 4.31 9.84
N GLY A 560 -6.54 3.56 10.85
CA GLY A 560 -7.06 2.23 11.17
C GLY A 560 -7.95 2.19 12.41
N GLY A 561 -7.83 3.15 13.33
CA GLY A 561 -8.54 3.18 14.61
C GLY A 561 -7.98 2.24 15.68
N GLY A 562 -6.98 1.41 15.36
CA GLY A 562 -6.50 0.33 16.22
C GLY A 562 -7.31 -0.96 16.08
N MET A 563 -6.76 -2.05 16.63
CA MET A 563 -7.33 -3.41 16.42
C MET A 563 -8.72 -3.59 17.04
N THR A 564 -9.02 -2.92 18.15
CA THR A 564 -10.33 -2.98 18.81
C THR A 564 -11.43 -2.46 17.90
N LEU A 565 -11.32 -1.21 17.44
CA LEU A 565 -12.33 -0.61 16.55
C LEU A 565 -12.42 -1.38 15.23
N ALA A 566 -11.28 -1.80 14.70
CA ALA A 566 -11.18 -2.50 13.43
C ALA A 566 -11.82 -3.90 13.42
N GLU A 567 -11.61 -4.72 14.45
CA GLU A 567 -12.02 -6.13 14.44
C GLU A 567 -13.05 -6.50 15.49
N VAL A 568 -12.98 -5.92 16.70
CA VAL A 568 -13.85 -6.35 17.82
C VAL A 568 -15.31 -6.00 17.57
N CYS A 569 -15.59 -4.96 16.79
CA CYS A 569 -16.95 -4.59 16.38
C CYS A 569 -17.70 -5.75 15.69
N HIS A 570 -17.02 -6.63 14.93
CA HIS A 570 -17.66 -7.82 14.35
C HIS A 570 -18.19 -8.79 15.41
N PHE A 571 -17.48 -8.91 16.52
CA PHE A 571 -17.82 -9.86 17.58
C PHE A 571 -18.91 -9.28 18.46
N VAL A 572 -18.85 -7.97 18.75
CA VAL A 572 -19.92 -7.22 19.40
C VAL A 572 -21.23 -7.36 18.63
N ASP A 573 -21.21 -7.14 17.31
CA ASP A 573 -22.36 -7.33 16.42
C ASP A 573 -22.98 -8.72 16.57
N LEU A 574 -22.15 -9.77 16.54
CA LEU A 574 -22.63 -11.14 16.63
C LEU A 574 -23.23 -11.47 18.01
N LEU A 575 -22.70 -10.88 19.09
CA LEU A 575 -23.28 -11.01 20.42
C LEU A 575 -24.65 -10.34 20.50
N ILE A 576 -24.81 -9.13 19.95
CA ILE A 576 -26.11 -8.43 19.84
C ILE A 576 -27.09 -9.28 19.02
N TYR A 577 -26.63 -9.83 17.89
CA TYR A 577 -27.44 -10.71 17.05
C TYR A 577 -27.94 -11.95 17.80
N PHE A 578 -27.10 -12.62 18.61
CA PHE A 578 -27.53 -13.80 19.38
C PHE A 578 -28.36 -13.46 20.61
N SER A 579 -28.04 -12.40 21.33
CA SER A 579 -28.80 -11.96 22.51
C SER A 579 -30.18 -11.41 22.11
N SER A 580 -30.34 -10.85 20.90
CA SER A 580 -31.53 -10.08 20.50
C SER A 580 -31.90 -9.03 21.55
N SER A 581 -30.91 -8.32 22.05
CA SER A 581 -31.06 -7.36 23.14
C SER A 581 -30.02 -6.26 23.01
N LYS A 582 -30.38 -5.07 23.50
CA LYS A 582 -29.46 -3.93 23.55
C LYS A 582 -28.43 -4.12 24.67
N PRO A 583 -27.16 -3.73 24.43
CA PRO A 583 -26.13 -3.71 25.46
C PRO A 583 -26.36 -2.55 26.43
N THR A 584 -26.14 -2.77 27.73
CA THR A 584 -26.39 -1.79 28.81
C THR A 584 -25.11 -1.32 29.50
N SER A 585 -24.09 -2.17 29.58
CA SER A 585 -22.80 -1.84 30.16
C SER A 585 -21.70 -2.74 29.64
N VAL A 586 -20.46 -2.25 29.65
CA VAL A 586 -19.28 -3.03 29.29
C VAL A 586 -18.15 -2.83 30.30
N TYR A 587 -17.46 -3.90 30.62
CA TYR A 587 -16.17 -3.86 31.32
C TYR A 587 -15.13 -4.53 30.44
N ALA A 588 -13.94 -3.94 30.33
CA ALA A 588 -12.87 -4.51 29.53
C ALA A 588 -11.53 -4.38 30.25
N LYS A 589 -10.67 -5.38 30.05
CA LYS A 589 -9.32 -5.40 30.61
C LYS A 589 -8.34 -5.97 29.60
N THR A 590 -7.15 -5.40 29.56
CA THR A 590 -6.01 -5.97 28.84
C THR A 590 -5.17 -6.86 29.75
N PHE A 591 -4.47 -7.84 29.18
CA PHE A 591 -3.45 -8.60 29.88
C PHE A 591 -2.15 -8.54 29.07
N GLY A 592 -1.04 -8.29 29.77
CA GLY A 592 0.26 -8.00 29.15
C GLY A 592 0.52 -6.49 29.09
N ALA A 593 1.02 -6.01 27.95
CA ALA A 593 1.49 -4.64 27.75
C ALA A 593 0.42 -3.57 28.03
N THR A 594 0.88 -2.35 28.31
CA THR A 594 0.06 -1.20 28.72
C THR A 594 -1.04 -0.85 27.68
N PRO A 595 -2.25 -0.39 28.11
CA PRO A 595 -3.37 -0.05 27.22
C PRO A 595 -3.07 0.99 26.12
N THR A 596 -1.94 1.70 26.24
CA THR A 596 -1.48 2.74 25.31
C THR A 596 -0.78 2.20 24.06
N GLU A 597 -0.53 0.89 23.95
CA GLU A 597 0.10 0.30 22.77
C GLU A 597 -0.90 0.07 21.63
N LYS A 598 -0.40 0.15 20.39
CA LYS A 598 -1.17 -0.10 19.14
C LYS A 598 -1.76 -1.54 19.06
N ARG A 599 -1.34 -2.40 19.97
CA ARG A 599 -1.59 -3.83 20.06
C ARG A 599 -2.23 -4.13 21.42
N THR A 600 -3.45 -4.65 21.42
CA THR A 600 -4.15 -4.89 22.69
C THR A 600 -4.79 -6.28 22.67
N ASN A 601 -4.25 -7.18 23.50
CA ASN A 601 -5.06 -8.31 23.96
C ASN A 601 -6.17 -7.76 24.83
N LEU A 602 -7.40 -8.21 24.66
CA LEU A 602 -8.48 -7.75 25.52
C LEU A 602 -9.45 -8.86 25.88
N LEU A 603 -9.96 -8.76 27.10
CA LEU A 603 -11.13 -9.45 27.59
C LEU A 603 -12.20 -8.40 27.84
N ALA A 604 -13.32 -8.47 27.13
CA ALA A 604 -14.47 -7.60 27.34
C ALA A 604 -15.69 -8.42 27.81
N THR A 605 -16.45 -7.89 28.75
CA THR A 605 -17.72 -8.44 29.24
C THR A 605 -18.82 -7.42 29.01
N ILE A 606 -19.87 -7.80 28.29
CA ILE A 606 -20.98 -6.95 27.87
C ILE A 606 -22.26 -7.49 28.51
N CYS A 607 -23.00 -6.63 29.20
CA CYS A 607 -24.31 -6.93 29.76
C CYS A 607 -25.41 -6.44 28.80
N PHE A 608 -26.53 -7.14 28.77
CA PHE A 608 -27.66 -6.84 27.90
C PHE A 608 -28.96 -6.65 28.70
N GLU A 609 -29.90 -5.84 28.18
CA GLU A 609 -31.18 -5.53 28.83
C GLU A 609 -32.00 -6.78 29.22
N ASN A 610 -31.97 -7.84 28.40
CA ASN A 610 -32.69 -9.08 28.66
C ASN A 610 -31.99 -10.00 29.69
N GLY A 611 -30.96 -9.52 30.39
CA GLY A 611 -30.18 -10.26 31.37
C GLY A 611 -29.12 -11.19 30.78
N SER A 612 -28.95 -11.21 29.44
CA SER A 612 -27.84 -11.94 28.82
C SER A 612 -26.50 -11.28 29.16
N VAL A 613 -25.44 -12.09 29.16
CA VAL A 613 -24.06 -11.62 29.35
C VAL A 613 -23.19 -12.24 28.26
N GLY A 614 -22.36 -11.42 27.63
CA GLY A 614 -21.42 -11.86 26.61
C GLY A 614 -19.99 -11.53 26.98
N SER A 615 -19.05 -12.42 26.66
CA SER A 615 -17.62 -12.21 26.82
C SER A 615 -16.89 -12.33 25.48
N ILE A 616 -15.92 -11.45 25.24
CA ILE A 616 -15.04 -11.45 24.07
C ILE A 616 -13.61 -11.56 24.57
N SER A 617 -12.92 -12.63 24.18
CA SER A 617 -11.47 -12.80 24.36
C SER A 617 -10.78 -12.61 23.02
N TYR A 618 -10.07 -11.49 22.85
CA TYR A 618 -9.35 -11.16 21.62
C TYR A 618 -7.83 -11.20 21.87
N ILE A 619 -7.16 -12.11 21.18
CA ILE A 619 -5.77 -12.51 21.46
C ILE A 619 -4.92 -12.36 20.20
N ILE A 620 -3.83 -11.61 20.31
CA ILE A 620 -2.95 -11.22 19.20
C ILE A 620 -1.53 -11.80 19.31
N ASN A 621 -1.14 -12.33 20.47
CA ASN A 621 0.19 -12.89 20.72
C ASN A 621 0.16 -14.42 20.87
N SER A 622 -0.56 -15.09 19.99
CA SER A 622 -0.75 -16.55 20.00
C SER A 622 -0.45 -17.18 18.63
N ASP A 623 -0.30 -18.51 18.60
CA ASP A 623 0.04 -19.24 17.38
C ASP A 623 -1.14 -19.24 16.39
N ALA A 624 -0.91 -18.66 15.21
CA ALA A 624 -1.90 -18.52 14.14
C ALA A 624 -2.25 -19.84 13.43
N SER A 625 -1.61 -20.96 13.79
CA SER A 625 -1.99 -22.31 13.36
C SER A 625 -3.22 -22.84 14.10
N PHE A 626 -3.52 -22.33 15.30
CA PHE A 626 -4.70 -22.72 16.07
C PHE A 626 -5.98 -22.05 15.51
N PRO A 627 -7.15 -22.72 15.51
CA PRO A 627 -8.38 -22.16 14.95
C PRO A 627 -8.72 -20.75 15.45
N ARG A 628 -9.00 -19.86 14.49
CA ARG A 628 -9.14 -18.41 14.70
C ARG A 628 -10.31 -18.07 15.62
N GLU A 629 -11.51 -18.58 15.33
CA GLU A 629 -12.74 -18.11 15.98
C GLU A 629 -13.52 -19.27 16.60
N ARG A 630 -14.03 -19.09 17.82
CA ARG A 630 -14.96 -20.03 18.46
C ARG A 630 -15.95 -19.25 19.31
N ILE A 631 -17.24 -19.52 19.13
CA ILE A 631 -18.32 -18.97 19.97
C ILE A 631 -19.10 -20.09 20.63
N GLU A 632 -19.35 -19.94 21.93
CA GLU A 632 -20.12 -20.86 22.75
C GLU A 632 -21.29 -20.09 23.37
N ILE A 633 -22.47 -20.69 23.36
CA ILE A 633 -23.73 -20.06 23.73
C ILE A 633 -24.44 -21.01 24.70
N PHE A 634 -24.68 -20.55 25.92
CA PHE A 634 -25.32 -21.32 26.98
C PHE A 634 -26.61 -20.61 27.42
N GLY A 635 -27.60 -21.40 27.82
CA GLY A 635 -28.86 -20.90 28.33
C GLY A 635 -30.05 -21.57 27.64
N ARG A 636 -31.26 -21.33 28.14
CA ARG A 636 -32.49 -21.87 27.53
C ARG A 636 -32.47 -23.40 27.37
N ASN A 637 -31.94 -24.12 28.37
CA ASN A 637 -31.69 -25.57 28.34
C ASN A 637 -30.90 -26.07 27.12
N SER A 638 -30.07 -25.19 26.56
CA SER A 638 -29.36 -25.41 25.30
C SER A 638 -27.89 -25.01 25.42
N VAL A 639 -27.03 -25.73 24.71
CA VAL A 639 -25.61 -25.38 24.53
C VAL A 639 -25.31 -25.41 23.05
N ALA A 640 -24.92 -24.28 22.48
CA ALA A 640 -24.52 -24.15 21.10
C ALA A 640 -23.04 -23.77 20.98
N VAL A 641 -22.38 -24.29 19.95
CA VAL A 641 -20.98 -24.00 19.64
C VAL A 641 -20.86 -23.77 18.14
N ILE A 642 -20.22 -22.68 17.73
CA ILE A 642 -19.74 -22.49 16.36
C ILE A 642 -18.22 -22.46 16.42
N ASP A 643 -17.60 -23.33 15.63
CA ASP A 643 -16.16 -23.53 15.61
C ASP A 643 -15.60 -23.18 14.23
N ASN A 644 -14.86 -22.06 14.21
CA ASN A 644 -14.17 -21.45 13.08
C ASN A 644 -15.03 -21.24 11.82
N PHE A 645 -16.35 -21.12 11.99
CA PHE A 645 -17.33 -21.08 10.90
C PHE A 645 -17.19 -22.25 9.89
N LYS A 646 -16.68 -23.40 10.35
CA LYS A 646 -16.61 -24.67 9.61
C LYS A 646 -17.64 -25.66 10.12
N GLN A 647 -17.93 -25.62 11.42
CA GLN A 647 -18.93 -26.48 12.03
C GLN A 647 -19.69 -25.75 13.12
N ALA A 648 -20.93 -26.16 13.34
CA ALA A 648 -21.73 -25.77 14.48
C ALA A 648 -22.41 -26.99 15.10
N SER A 649 -22.65 -26.93 16.40
CA SER A 649 -23.42 -27.93 17.13
C SER A 649 -24.35 -27.26 18.11
N ILE A 650 -25.52 -27.86 18.34
CA ILE A 650 -26.42 -27.47 19.42
C ILE A 650 -26.90 -28.71 20.14
N THR A 651 -26.87 -28.66 21.47
CA THR A 651 -27.39 -29.70 22.36
C THR A 651 -28.56 -29.12 23.13
N HIS A 652 -29.71 -29.78 23.09
CA HIS A 652 -30.93 -29.39 23.79
C HIS A 652 -31.63 -30.62 24.35
N GLY A 653 -31.99 -30.62 25.64
CA GLY A 653 -32.67 -31.76 26.27
C GLY A 653 -31.92 -33.09 26.12
N GLY A 654 -30.58 -33.07 26.18
CA GLY A 654 -29.73 -34.26 26.01
C GLY A 654 -29.50 -34.70 24.55
N LYS A 655 -30.18 -34.12 23.56
CA LYS A 655 -30.02 -34.45 22.13
C LYS A 655 -29.11 -33.44 21.44
N SER A 656 -28.12 -33.91 20.70
CA SER A 656 -27.18 -33.05 19.96
C SER A 656 -27.42 -33.10 18.45
N ARG A 657 -27.42 -31.94 17.81
CA ARG A 657 -27.45 -31.77 16.35
C ARG A 657 -26.18 -31.06 15.91
N ARG A 658 -25.71 -31.36 14.69
CA ARG A 658 -24.49 -30.77 14.12
C ARG A 658 -24.71 -30.36 12.67
N MET A 659 -24.07 -29.28 12.27
CA MET A 659 -23.97 -28.82 10.89
C MET A 659 -22.49 -28.61 10.55
N ARG A 660 -22.05 -29.12 9.39
CA ARG A 660 -20.67 -28.98 8.91
C ARG A 660 -20.65 -28.36 7.51
N LYS A 661 -19.61 -27.59 7.23
CA LYS A 661 -19.28 -27.04 5.92
C LYS A 661 -17.91 -27.56 5.50
N TRP A 662 -17.74 -27.82 4.21
CA TRP A 662 -16.48 -28.26 3.62
C TRP A 662 -15.37 -27.21 3.72
N ALA A 663 -15.74 -25.94 3.56
CA ALA A 663 -14.86 -24.79 3.74
C ALA A 663 -15.46 -23.83 4.78
N ARG A 664 -14.62 -22.91 5.27
CA ARG A 664 -15.06 -21.84 6.17
C ARG A 664 -16.07 -20.95 5.43
N ASN A 665 -17.27 -20.78 5.99
CA ASN A 665 -18.28 -19.86 5.46
C ASN A 665 -18.69 -18.87 6.55
N MET A 666 -18.25 -17.63 6.42
CA MET A 666 -18.52 -16.54 7.37
C MET A 666 -19.74 -15.68 7.00
N GLY A 667 -20.48 -16.00 5.94
CA GLY A 667 -21.71 -15.29 5.55
C GLY A 667 -21.58 -14.20 4.49
N TYR A 668 -20.42 -14.03 3.82
CA TYR A 668 -20.25 -12.97 2.80
C TYR A 668 -21.21 -13.11 1.62
N GLU A 669 -21.45 -14.34 1.15
CA GLU A 669 -22.34 -14.58 0.01
C GLU A 669 -23.80 -14.27 0.39
N GLU A 670 -24.21 -14.74 1.56
CA GLU A 670 -25.55 -14.51 2.11
C GLU A 670 -25.81 -13.02 2.40
N GLU A 671 -24.81 -12.32 2.96
CA GLU A 671 -24.85 -10.87 3.19
C GLU A 671 -25.02 -10.10 1.89
N ILE A 672 -24.14 -10.34 0.91
CA ILE A 672 -24.17 -9.62 -0.36
C ILE A 672 -25.47 -9.86 -1.11
N LYS A 673 -26.00 -11.09 -1.12
CA LYS A 673 -27.32 -11.39 -1.72
C LYS A 673 -28.43 -10.57 -1.05
N LEU A 674 -28.43 -10.48 0.28
CA LEU A 674 -29.41 -9.69 1.02
C LEU A 674 -29.28 -8.19 0.72
N VAL A 675 -28.06 -7.67 0.68
CA VAL A 675 -27.77 -6.26 0.36
C VAL A 675 -28.30 -5.91 -1.03
N LEU A 676 -27.95 -6.70 -2.05
CA LEU A 676 -28.39 -6.46 -3.43
C LEU A 676 -29.90 -6.54 -3.59
N LYS A 677 -30.54 -7.51 -2.92
CA LYS A 677 -32.00 -7.61 -2.87
C LYS A 677 -32.61 -6.35 -2.26
N THR A 678 -32.06 -5.89 -1.14
CA THR A 678 -32.56 -4.72 -0.41
C THR A 678 -32.39 -3.44 -1.22
N PHE A 679 -31.27 -3.29 -1.94
CA PHE A 679 -31.04 -2.17 -2.87
C PHE A 679 -32.09 -2.16 -3.98
N ARG A 680 -32.38 -3.32 -4.59
CA ARG A 680 -33.40 -3.44 -5.64
C ARG A 680 -34.81 -3.13 -5.13
N GLU A 681 -35.15 -3.62 -3.95
CA GLU A 681 -36.50 -3.49 -3.38
C GLU A 681 -36.74 -2.15 -2.68
N ASN A 682 -35.68 -1.34 -2.50
CA ASN A 682 -35.66 -0.21 -1.56
C ASN A 682 -36.25 -0.62 -0.20
N GLY A 683 -35.77 -1.75 0.31
CA GLY A 683 -36.30 -2.44 1.50
C GLY A 683 -35.83 -1.84 2.83
N PRO A 684 -36.27 -2.41 3.97
CA PRO A 684 -35.78 -1.99 5.28
C PRO A 684 -34.29 -2.30 5.43
N LEU A 685 -33.63 -1.62 6.37
CA LEU A 685 -32.22 -1.86 6.67
C LEU A 685 -32.00 -3.36 7.03
N PRO A 686 -31.00 -4.05 6.44
CA PRO A 686 -30.71 -5.44 6.79
C PRO A 686 -30.33 -5.64 8.25
N ILE A 687 -29.74 -4.61 8.86
CA ILE A 687 -29.49 -4.49 10.30
C ILE A 687 -30.20 -3.23 10.77
N PRO A 688 -31.07 -3.29 11.80
CA PRO A 688 -31.73 -2.11 12.33
C PRO A 688 -30.71 -1.02 12.72
N LEU A 689 -31.07 0.25 12.52
CA LEU A 689 -30.18 1.38 12.84
C LEU A 689 -29.72 1.33 14.31
N GLU A 690 -30.63 0.99 15.23
CA GLU A 690 -30.32 0.83 16.65
C GLU A 690 -29.23 -0.22 16.91
N ASP A 691 -29.22 -1.34 16.17
CA ASP A 691 -28.20 -2.38 16.29
C ASP A 691 -26.84 -1.91 15.75
N LEU A 692 -26.82 -1.11 14.68
CA LEU A 692 -25.61 -0.52 14.11
C LEU A 692 -24.97 0.48 15.08
N VAL A 693 -25.80 1.33 15.70
CA VAL A 693 -25.39 2.28 16.74
C VAL A 693 -24.92 1.53 17.98
N ALA A 694 -25.67 0.54 18.45
CA ALA A 694 -25.30 -0.27 19.60
C ALA A 694 -23.94 -0.96 19.41
N THR A 695 -23.68 -1.50 18.22
CA THR A 695 -22.40 -2.15 17.91
C THR A 695 -21.24 -1.17 17.97
N SER A 696 -21.38 -0.02 17.29
CA SER A 696 -20.31 0.98 17.20
C SER A 696 -20.05 1.62 18.57
N LEU A 697 -21.10 2.07 19.27
CA LEU A 697 -20.99 2.69 20.59
C LEU A 697 -20.41 1.72 21.63
N THR A 698 -20.87 0.46 21.66
CA THR A 698 -20.29 -0.55 22.56
C THR A 698 -18.81 -0.74 22.31
N THR A 699 -18.37 -0.71 21.04
CA THR A 699 -16.96 -0.84 20.69
C THR A 699 -16.14 0.38 21.17
N PHE A 700 -16.69 1.60 21.08
CA PHE A 700 -16.06 2.79 21.66
C PHE A 700 -15.98 2.69 23.20
N LYS A 701 -17.04 2.21 23.84
CA LYS A 701 -17.10 2.01 25.29
C LYS A 701 -16.16 0.90 25.78
N ILE A 702 -15.76 -0.05 24.93
CA ILE A 702 -14.68 -1.01 25.25
C ILE A 702 -13.33 -0.27 25.39
N GLU A 703 -12.98 0.61 24.45
CA GLU A 703 -11.75 1.43 24.55
C GLU A 703 -11.77 2.36 25.77
N GLU A 704 -12.94 2.93 26.09
CA GLU A 704 -13.15 3.70 27.33
C GLU A 704 -12.93 2.84 28.58
N ALA A 705 -13.55 1.66 28.65
CA ALA A 705 -13.41 0.73 29.77
C ALA A 705 -11.96 0.24 29.95
N LEU A 706 -11.22 0.03 28.84
CA LEU A 706 -9.79 -0.32 28.88
C LEU A 706 -8.93 0.80 29.48
N ARG A 707 -9.28 2.06 29.23
CA ARG A 707 -8.57 3.23 29.79
C ARG A 707 -8.92 3.47 31.25
N GLU A 708 -10.20 3.39 31.60
CA GLU A 708 -10.70 3.74 32.93
C GLU A 708 -10.67 2.56 33.93
N ASN A 709 -10.50 1.33 33.43
CA ASN A 709 -10.43 0.10 34.23
C ASN A 709 -11.61 -0.05 35.21
N LYS A 710 -12.82 0.32 34.76
CA LYS A 710 -14.09 0.18 35.49
C LYS A 710 -15.23 -0.13 34.51
N PRO A 711 -16.38 -0.66 34.98
CA PRO A 711 -17.56 -0.82 34.12
C PRO A 711 -18.06 0.52 33.60
N ILE A 712 -18.35 0.59 32.31
CA ILE A 712 -18.84 1.79 31.61
C ILE A 712 -20.27 1.53 31.13
N PRO A 713 -21.23 2.43 31.44
CA PRO A 713 -22.59 2.31 30.92
C PRO A 713 -22.64 2.59 29.42
N ILE A 714 -23.60 1.97 28.74
CA ILE A 714 -23.86 2.16 27.31
C ILE A 714 -25.27 2.74 27.19
N ASN A 715 -25.37 4.00 26.75
CA ASN A 715 -26.63 4.66 26.48
C ASN A 715 -26.74 5.01 24.99
N LEU A 716 -27.66 4.36 24.26
CA LEU A 716 -27.82 4.59 22.82
C LEU A 716 -28.37 5.98 22.49
N ASP A 717 -29.07 6.63 23.42
CA ASP A 717 -29.60 7.99 23.24
C ASP A 717 -28.50 9.03 23.08
N GLU A 718 -27.27 8.72 23.51
CA GLU A 718 -26.08 9.53 23.23
C GLU A 718 -25.84 9.79 21.74
N ILE A 719 -26.37 8.93 20.87
CA ILE A 719 -26.23 9.01 19.41
C ILE A 719 -27.60 9.22 18.75
N LEU A 720 -28.61 8.46 19.17
CA LEU A 720 -29.93 8.48 18.55
C LEU A 720 -30.73 9.74 18.93
N ASN A 721 -30.51 10.30 20.13
CA ASN A 721 -31.25 11.45 20.65
C ASN A 721 -30.33 12.42 21.40
N PRO A 722 -29.29 12.99 20.75
CA PRO A 722 -28.26 13.77 21.45
C PRO A 722 -28.76 15.09 22.04
N ALA A 723 -30.00 15.51 21.76
CA ALA A 723 -30.62 16.70 22.36
C ALA A 723 -31.30 16.45 23.71
N ILE A 724 -31.42 15.18 24.14
CA ILE A 724 -32.07 14.76 25.39
C ILE A 724 -31.07 14.66 26.56
N LEU A 725 -29.77 14.70 26.26
CA LEU A 725 -28.64 14.61 27.19
C LEU A 725 -27.90 15.95 27.26
#